data_AF-A0A1Y1ZVC2-F1
#
_entry.id   AF-A0A1Y1ZVC2-F1
#
_cell.length_a   1.000
_cell.length_b   1.000
_cell.length_c   1.000
_cell.angle_alpha   90.00
_cell.angle_beta   90.00
_cell.angle_gamma   90.00
#
_symmetry.space_group_name_H-M   'P 1'
#
loop_
_entity.id
_entity.type
_entity.pdbx_description
1 polymer ?
#
loop_
_entity_poly.entity_id
_entity_poly.type
_entity_poly.pdbx_seq_one_letter_code
_entity_poly.pdbx_strand_id
1 'polypeptide(L)'
;MAPPARGRSLAKSAFPSTFHKLKTSTYYDNPRPAVPVSQSHYIRTLSWNAQGTLIATGAPDRTLRIWNPEKTNVKNSTELRGHQGAVERVAFHPINETELASCSSDGLVKFWDVRSKASVGEVRVGGEPFMLSWKPDGTEIVAGRKDNILVPIDRTALKVIAEHPQIVQTNQSTFDWVGSHLYVTNGEGCVKILDYPSFEPVLTLTAHTSSCYAISMSPSGEYLAVGGSDALVTLWDTQEWICPRTLDVDGAVKSVDFSFDGSYLVAGTDEEKKKLQIAHVESGEYIHTVDLTAPAVSVAWHPCRYVLAYSADAQGLKIIDLRRSLAQIQRPYGVVALSRLWNGKIPNNIVFRYAVAPFNPASLFSAKGLVVVITGGGSGLGLAIASALHQNGASKIYLLGRRSETLENAVKTLESSPSAPKDSPGAVVGVQCDVTSPESIGAAVSKITSDTGYVDVLINNAGVIGPANGADLYKAETIKDLQTAMLKDWDRWESTMAINTSSIVGVSGAFLPLLEAANVRRGWQTGKVSGYEIARRQDTSALSKIGADPDDDRLAHIITVASIASFMRHCTAGLAYNASKAGAAHLGKMMSTLFAEWGIRSNVVCPGPYPSEMTAGGKKVFGPDEVPQGRPGGGNDITGLALFLVGKAGSYVNGSVQLTDGGRIGVFPSVY
;
A
#
# COMPACT_ATOMS: atom_id res chain seq x y z
N MET A 1 14.84 -4.93 8.26
CA MET A 1 14.88 -3.48 7.97
C MET A 1 13.47 -3.12 7.52
N ALA A 2 12.82 -2.09 8.08
CA ALA A 2 11.51 -1.68 7.59
C ALA A 2 11.63 -1.30 6.10
N PRO A 3 10.67 -1.67 5.23
CA PRO A 3 10.73 -1.27 3.83
C PRO A 3 10.77 0.26 3.74
N PRO A 4 11.56 0.84 2.83
CA PRO A 4 11.62 2.29 2.67
C PRO A 4 10.21 2.84 2.42
N ALA A 5 9.87 3.94 3.11
CA ALA A 5 8.57 4.56 2.97
C ALA A 5 8.31 4.90 1.50
N ARG A 6 7.27 4.28 0.91
CA ARG A 6 6.78 4.60 -0.42
C ARG A 6 6.32 6.06 -0.40
N GLY A 7 6.73 6.82 -1.42
CA GLY A 7 6.34 8.19 -1.62
C GLY A 7 4.83 8.31 -1.78
N ARG A 8 4.27 9.43 -1.36
CA ARG A 8 2.85 9.72 -1.61
C ARG A 8 2.68 10.12 -3.07
N SER A 9 1.67 9.57 -3.73
CA SER A 9 1.27 10.01 -5.08
C SER A 9 1.00 11.51 -5.12
N LEU A 10 1.54 12.18 -6.13
CA LEU A 10 1.35 13.59 -6.40
C LEU A 10 0.19 13.73 -7.39
N ALA A 11 -0.75 14.62 -7.09
CA ALA A 11 -1.79 15.00 -8.04
C ALA A 11 -1.17 15.75 -9.24
N LYS A 12 -1.81 15.65 -10.41
CA LYS A 12 -1.40 16.29 -11.67
C LYS A 12 -1.02 17.77 -11.51
N SER A 13 -1.78 18.53 -10.73
CA SER A 13 -1.54 19.97 -10.48
C SER A 13 -0.33 20.27 -9.58
N ALA A 14 0.00 19.36 -8.66
CA ALA A 14 1.09 19.53 -7.71
C ALA A 14 2.43 18.98 -8.24
N PHE A 15 2.39 18.11 -9.25
CA PHE A 15 3.58 17.46 -9.78
C PHE A 15 4.62 18.43 -10.33
N PRO A 16 4.30 19.40 -11.23
CA PRO A 16 5.32 20.26 -11.83
C PRO A 16 6.06 21.10 -10.79
N SER A 17 5.32 21.66 -9.81
CA SER A 17 5.91 22.50 -8.76
C SER A 17 6.77 21.71 -7.76
N THR A 18 6.49 20.42 -7.58
CA THR A 18 7.27 19.54 -6.70
C THR A 18 8.50 18.99 -7.41
N PHE A 19 8.32 18.48 -8.64
CA PHE A 19 9.38 17.88 -9.44
C PHE A 19 10.42 18.92 -9.89
N HIS A 20 10.01 20.16 -10.17
CA HIS A 20 10.93 21.24 -10.51
C HIS A 20 11.94 21.58 -9.38
N LYS A 21 11.63 21.25 -8.11
CA LYS A 21 12.54 21.48 -6.97
C LYS A 21 13.67 20.44 -6.91
N LEU A 22 13.54 19.33 -7.62
CA LEU A 22 14.54 18.27 -7.64
C LEU A 22 15.79 18.74 -8.40
N LYS A 23 16.94 18.18 -8.04
CA LYS A 23 18.21 18.51 -8.66
C LYS A 23 18.81 17.30 -9.35
N THR A 24 19.29 17.51 -10.56
CA THR A 24 20.03 16.49 -11.30
C THR A 24 21.43 16.32 -10.72
N SER A 25 21.73 15.11 -10.26
CA SER A 25 23.07 14.67 -9.91
C SER A 25 23.66 13.85 -11.04
N THR A 26 24.95 14.04 -11.35
CA THR A 26 25.69 13.25 -12.35
C THR A 26 26.67 12.32 -11.65
N TYR A 27 26.69 11.06 -12.10
CA TYR A 27 27.48 9.94 -11.59
C TYR A 27 28.48 9.55 -12.67
N TYR A 28 29.74 9.91 -12.47
CA TYR A 28 30.79 9.69 -13.45
C TYR A 28 31.44 8.33 -13.25
N ASP A 29 31.41 7.47 -14.26
CA ASP A 29 32.07 6.16 -14.23
C ASP A 29 33.60 6.25 -14.03
N ASN A 30 34.21 7.37 -14.42
CA ASN A 30 35.64 7.63 -14.20
C ASN A 30 35.90 8.38 -12.88
N PRO A 31 36.77 7.88 -11.97
CA PRO A 31 37.15 8.56 -10.73
C PRO A 31 37.91 9.88 -10.93
N ARG A 32 38.39 10.18 -12.14
CA ARG A 32 38.97 11.49 -12.50
C ARG A 32 38.02 12.20 -13.48
N PRO A 33 37.16 13.12 -13.02
CA PRO A 33 36.15 13.78 -13.87
C PRO A 33 36.73 14.57 -15.05
N ALA A 34 38.01 14.98 -14.98
CA ALA A 34 38.70 15.73 -16.02
C ALA A 34 39.30 14.86 -17.14
N VAL A 35 39.28 13.53 -17.01
CA VAL A 35 39.75 12.60 -18.04
C VAL A 35 38.52 12.02 -18.74
N PRO A 36 38.34 12.26 -20.06
CA PRO A 36 37.22 11.69 -20.80
C PRO A 36 37.17 10.17 -20.63
N VAL A 37 35.98 9.63 -20.45
CA VAL A 37 35.76 8.19 -20.63
C VAL A 37 35.95 7.88 -22.12
N SER A 38 36.27 6.62 -22.46
CA SER A 38 36.35 6.21 -23.87
C SER A 38 35.15 6.73 -24.65
N GLN A 39 35.34 7.22 -25.89
CA GLN A 39 34.23 7.65 -26.76
C GLN A 39 33.22 6.51 -27.02
N SER A 40 33.59 5.27 -26.75
CA SER A 40 32.74 4.08 -26.83
C SER A 40 31.92 3.79 -25.55
N HIS A 41 32.08 4.57 -24.47
CA HIS A 41 31.41 4.31 -23.19
C HIS A 41 30.11 5.11 -23.08
N TYR A 42 28.98 4.41 -23.16
CA TYR A 42 27.66 4.96 -22.87
C TYR A 42 26.79 3.92 -22.16
N ILE A 43 25.81 4.37 -21.39
CA ILE A 43 24.90 3.47 -20.67
C ILE A 43 23.86 2.95 -21.65
N ARG A 44 23.82 1.63 -21.86
CA ARG A 44 22.79 0.95 -22.65
C ARG A 44 21.52 0.68 -21.86
N THR A 45 21.66 0.45 -20.56
CA THR A 45 20.59 -0.13 -19.73
C THR A 45 20.69 0.36 -18.29
N LEU A 46 19.51 0.60 -17.70
CA LEU A 46 19.32 1.01 -16.33
C LEU A 46 18.36 0.04 -15.65
N SER A 47 18.62 -0.31 -14.39
CA SER A 47 17.68 -1.07 -13.58
C SER A 47 17.83 -0.70 -12.11
N TRP A 48 16.72 -0.35 -11.46
CA TRP A 48 16.64 -0.17 -10.02
C TRP A 48 16.41 -1.51 -9.32
N ASN A 49 16.96 -1.69 -8.11
CA ASN A 49 16.51 -2.78 -7.27
C ASN A 49 15.12 -2.50 -6.69
N ALA A 50 14.41 -3.52 -6.18
CA ALA A 50 13.03 -3.42 -5.73
C ALA A 50 12.73 -2.26 -4.75
N GLN A 51 13.70 -1.94 -3.87
CA GLN A 51 13.59 -0.84 -2.91
C GLN A 51 14.08 0.52 -3.43
N GLY A 52 14.79 0.56 -4.56
CA GLY A 52 15.45 1.74 -5.12
C GLY A 52 16.68 2.22 -4.34
N THR A 53 17.26 1.39 -3.48
CA THR A 53 18.51 1.70 -2.75
C THR A 53 19.75 1.55 -3.61
N LEU A 54 19.66 0.83 -4.73
CA LEU A 54 20.73 0.60 -5.69
C LEU A 54 20.20 0.74 -7.12
N ILE A 55 21.07 1.18 -8.02
CA ILE A 55 20.80 1.21 -9.47
C ILE A 55 21.99 0.64 -10.25
N ALA A 56 21.71 -0.22 -11.21
CA ALA A 56 22.67 -0.89 -12.06
C ALA A 56 22.73 -0.21 -13.43
N THR A 57 23.94 -0.10 -13.96
CA THR A 57 24.23 0.44 -15.28
C THR A 57 25.07 -0.58 -16.07
N GLY A 58 24.68 -0.85 -17.31
CA GLY A 58 25.45 -1.68 -18.26
C GLY A 58 25.92 -0.87 -19.46
N ALA A 59 27.15 -1.12 -19.90
CA ALA A 59 27.78 -0.40 -21.01
C ALA A 59 28.43 -1.36 -22.05
N PRO A 60 28.65 -0.89 -23.30
CA PRO A 60 29.25 -1.69 -24.37
C PRO A 60 30.71 -2.08 -24.11
N ASP A 61 31.42 -1.32 -23.26
CA ASP A 61 32.83 -1.58 -22.94
C ASP A 61 33.04 -2.64 -21.85
N ARG A 62 31.97 -3.43 -21.58
CA ARG A 62 31.90 -4.50 -20.57
C ARG A 62 31.73 -3.99 -19.14
N THR A 63 31.55 -2.69 -18.95
CA THR A 63 31.32 -2.13 -17.61
C THR A 63 29.90 -2.48 -17.15
N LEU A 64 29.83 -3.24 -16.05
CA LEU A 64 28.63 -3.43 -15.24
C LEU A 64 28.88 -2.79 -13.88
N ARG A 65 28.15 -1.72 -13.57
CA ARG A 65 28.37 -0.94 -12.34
C ARG A 65 27.09 -0.76 -11.55
N ILE A 66 27.21 -0.85 -10.23
CA ILE A 66 26.15 -0.66 -9.26
C ILE A 66 26.42 0.62 -8.48
N TRP A 67 25.46 1.52 -8.51
CA TRP A 67 25.53 2.83 -7.89
C TRP A 67 24.67 2.90 -6.63
N ASN A 68 25.16 3.66 -5.66
CA ASN A 68 24.36 4.12 -4.54
C ASN A 68 23.81 5.54 -4.88
N PRO A 69 22.48 5.71 -5.05
CA PRO A 69 21.86 6.99 -5.40
C PRO A 69 22.05 8.12 -4.37
N GLU A 70 22.47 7.81 -3.14
CA GLU A 70 22.76 8.84 -2.13
C GLU A 70 24.22 9.32 -2.22
N LYS A 71 25.09 8.58 -2.92
CA LYS A 71 26.53 8.82 -2.96
C LYS A 71 27.03 8.89 -4.40
N THR A 72 27.15 10.11 -4.93
CA THR A 72 27.53 10.37 -6.32
C THR A 72 28.97 10.02 -6.70
N ASN A 73 29.87 9.89 -5.71
CA ASN A 73 31.26 9.57 -5.99
C ASN A 73 31.40 8.09 -6.35
N VAL A 74 32.00 7.81 -7.52
CA VAL A 74 32.25 6.45 -8.03
C VAL A 74 33.00 5.53 -7.08
N LYS A 75 33.78 6.06 -6.12
CA LYS A 75 34.40 5.24 -5.06
C LYS A 75 33.40 4.49 -4.19
N ASN A 76 32.15 4.96 -4.14
CA ASN A 76 31.05 4.31 -3.43
C ASN A 76 30.23 3.36 -4.33
N SER A 77 30.60 3.24 -5.61
CA SER A 77 30.01 2.28 -6.53
C SER A 77 30.74 0.94 -6.47
N THR A 78 30.08 -0.11 -6.95
CA THR A 78 30.66 -1.44 -7.11
C THR A 78 30.67 -1.80 -8.59
N GLU A 79 31.84 -2.14 -9.12
CA GLU A 79 31.95 -2.66 -10.48
C GLU A 79 32.00 -4.18 -10.45
N LEU A 80 31.11 -4.84 -11.20
CA LEU A 80 31.02 -6.28 -11.32
C LEU A 80 31.73 -6.69 -12.60
N ARG A 81 32.86 -7.39 -12.47
CA ARG A 81 33.72 -7.78 -13.60
C ARG A 81 33.53 -9.27 -13.92
N GLY A 82 33.53 -9.63 -15.20
CA GLY A 82 33.51 -11.03 -15.63
C GLY A 82 32.99 -11.26 -17.05
N HIS A 83 32.17 -10.36 -17.59
CA HIS A 83 31.75 -10.41 -18.99
C HIS A 83 32.91 -10.18 -19.95
N GLN A 84 32.89 -10.89 -21.07
CA GLN A 84 33.90 -10.77 -22.14
C GLN A 84 33.40 -9.94 -23.32
N GLY A 85 32.10 -9.65 -23.37
CA GLY A 85 31.44 -8.85 -24.41
C GLY A 85 30.62 -7.69 -23.84
N ALA A 86 30.03 -6.88 -24.74
CA ALA A 86 29.19 -5.75 -24.37
C ALA A 86 28.07 -6.17 -23.42
N VAL A 87 27.79 -5.39 -22.37
CA VAL A 87 26.65 -5.64 -21.49
C VAL A 87 25.43 -4.99 -22.13
N GLU A 88 24.51 -5.81 -22.63
CA GLU A 88 23.37 -5.35 -23.42
C GLU A 88 22.18 -5.00 -22.51
N ARG A 89 21.89 -5.83 -21.50
CA ARG A 89 20.80 -5.61 -20.55
C ARG A 89 21.19 -5.99 -19.14
N VAL A 90 20.67 -5.25 -18.16
CA VAL A 90 20.72 -5.57 -16.74
C VAL A 90 19.33 -5.52 -16.16
N ALA A 91 19.04 -6.41 -15.22
CA ALA A 91 17.76 -6.47 -14.53
C ALA A 91 17.97 -6.95 -13.09
N PHE A 92 17.67 -6.09 -12.11
CA PHE A 92 17.60 -6.54 -10.73
C PHE A 92 16.51 -7.58 -10.54
N HIS A 93 16.76 -8.49 -9.61
CA HIS A 93 15.76 -9.46 -9.20
C HIS A 93 14.56 -8.72 -8.57
N PRO A 94 13.30 -9.10 -8.89
CA PRO A 94 12.11 -8.36 -8.46
C PRO A 94 11.88 -8.39 -6.94
N ILE A 95 12.29 -9.47 -6.27
CA ILE A 95 12.15 -9.66 -4.81
C ILE A 95 13.48 -9.47 -4.04
N ASN A 96 14.56 -10.15 -4.45
CA ASN A 96 15.86 -10.06 -3.78
C ASN A 96 16.64 -8.79 -4.16
N GLU A 97 16.78 -7.86 -3.21
CA GLU A 97 17.39 -6.54 -3.42
C GLU A 97 18.89 -6.55 -3.75
N THR A 98 19.58 -7.63 -3.42
CA THR A 98 21.04 -7.74 -3.56
C THR A 98 21.46 -8.49 -4.81
N GLU A 99 20.49 -8.94 -5.61
CA GLU A 99 20.73 -9.84 -6.73
C GLU A 99 20.27 -9.23 -8.05
N LEU A 100 21.04 -9.46 -9.10
CA LEU A 100 20.69 -9.01 -10.45
C LEU A 100 21.19 -9.99 -11.51
N ALA A 101 20.55 -9.96 -12.67
CA ALA A 101 20.99 -10.62 -13.88
C ALA A 101 21.52 -9.61 -14.90
N SER A 102 22.51 -10.03 -15.69
CA SER A 102 22.99 -9.30 -16.86
C SER A 102 23.16 -10.23 -18.04
N CYS A 103 22.87 -9.72 -19.24
CA CYS A 103 23.14 -10.42 -20.49
C CYS A 103 24.17 -9.66 -21.31
N SER A 104 24.95 -10.40 -22.08
CA SER A 104 26.06 -9.85 -22.83
C SER A 104 26.20 -10.50 -24.21
N SER A 105 26.81 -9.77 -25.13
CA SER A 105 27.21 -10.28 -26.45
C SER A 105 28.22 -11.44 -26.39
N ASP A 106 28.72 -11.83 -25.21
CA ASP A 106 29.50 -13.06 -25.01
C ASP A 106 28.66 -14.35 -24.99
N GLY A 107 27.32 -14.23 -25.11
CA GLY A 107 26.39 -15.36 -25.14
C GLY A 107 26.06 -15.93 -23.76
N LEU A 108 26.41 -15.20 -22.69
CA LEU A 108 26.13 -15.57 -21.31
C LEU A 108 25.06 -14.66 -20.69
N VAL A 109 24.22 -15.28 -19.86
CA VAL A 109 23.46 -14.59 -18.82
C VAL A 109 24.15 -14.87 -17.49
N LYS A 110 24.63 -13.83 -16.82
CA LYS A 110 25.29 -13.94 -15.51
C LYS A 110 24.37 -13.41 -14.42
N PHE A 111 24.36 -14.10 -13.30
CA PHE A 111 23.70 -13.69 -12.08
C PHE A 111 24.76 -13.23 -11.06
N TRP A 112 24.45 -12.16 -10.35
CA TRP A 112 25.40 -11.50 -9.46
C TRP A 112 24.77 -11.25 -8.10
N ASP A 113 25.58 -11.38 -7.06
CA ASP A 113 25.27 -10.83 -5.75
C ASP A 113 26.12 -9.58 -5.52
N VAL A 114 25.45 -8.45 -5.34
CA VAL A 114 26.06 -7.12 -5.16
C VAL A 114 26.87 -7.08 -3.86
N ARG A 115 26.46 -7.80 -2.82
CA ARG A 115 27.13 -7.78 -1.51
C ARG A 115 28.46 -8.52 -1.57
N SER A 116 28.50 -9.68 -2.20
CA SER A 116 29.74 -10.45 -2.41
C SER A 116 30.59 -9.91 -3.57
N LYS A 117 30.02 -9.06 -4.43
CA LYS A 117 30.67 -8.48 -5.61
C LYS A 117 31.13 -9.55 -6.61
N ALA A 118 30.45 -10.69 -6.62
CA ALA A 118 30.83 -11.87 -7.38
C ALA A 118 29.65 -12.38 -8.22
N SER A 119 29.99 -13.08 -9.31
CA SER A 119 28.99 -13.86 -10.04
C SER A 119 28.64 -15.10 -9.22
N VAL A 120 27.36 -15.27 -8.94
CA VAL A 120 26.80 -16.40 -8.18
C VAL A 120 26.33 -17.54 -9.10
N GLY A 121 26.34 -17.31 -10.41
CA GLY A 121 25.99 -18.29 -11.41
C GLY A 121 26.05 -17.69 -12.81
N GLU A 122 26.27 -18.55 -13.81
CA GLU A 122 26.26 -18.18 -15.22
C GLU A 122 25.56 -19.26 -16.03
N VAL A 123 24.83 -18.84 -17.06
CA VAL A 123 24.11 -19.72 -17.97
C VAL A 123 24.49 -19.35 -19.39
N ARG A 124 24.99 -20.33 -20.14
CA ARG A 124 25.30 -20.17 -21.56
C ARG A 124 24.03 -20.35 -22.37
N VAL A 125 23.46 -19.24 -22.82
CA VAL A 125 22.27 -19.22 -23.68
C VAL A 125 22.61 -19.33 -25.16
N GLY A 126 23.88 -19.12 -25.54
CA GLY A 126 24.30 -19.09 -26.94
C GLY A 126 23.85 -17.81 -27.66
N GLY A 127 24.31 -17.62 -28.90
CA GLY A 127 24.02 -16.41 -29.69
C GLY A 127 24.41 -15.10 -28.98
N GLU A 128 23.73 -14.01 -29.33
CA GLU A 128 23.88 -12.70 -28.69
C GLU A 128 22.59 -12.30 -27.97
N PRO A 129 22.45 -12.58 -26.65
CA PRO A 129 21.32 -12.13 -25.86
C PRO A 129 21.39 -10.61 -25.63
N PHE A 130 20.27 -9.92 -25.80
CA PHE A 130 20.17 -8.47 -25.63
C PHE A 130 18.92 -8.01 -24.88
N MET A 131 18.00 -8.94 -24.60
CA MET A 131 16.79 -8.74 -23.79
C MET A 131 16.88 -9.58 -22.52
N LEU A 132 16.33 -9.05 -21.41
CA LEU A 132 16.08 -9.78 -20.17
C LEU A 132 14.76 -9.35 -19.54
N SER A 133 13.98 -10.33 -19.12
CA SER A 133 12.71 -10.12 -18.40
C SER A 133 12.56 -11.13 -17.29
N TRP A 134 12.51 -10.65 -16.05
CA TRP A 134 12.24 -11.50 -14.89
C TRP A 134 10.76 -11.85 -14.82
N LYS A 135 10.46 -13.11 -14.52
CA LYS A 135 9.15 -13.48 -14.00
C LYS A 135 8.95 -12.78 -12.64
N PRO A 136 7.76 -12.27 -12.31
CA PRO A 136 7.54 -11.49 -11.07
C PRO A 136 7.89 -12.23 -9.78
N ASP A 137 7.81 -13.56 -9.78
CA ASP A 137 8.20 -14.41 -8.64
C ASP A 137 9.73 -14.53 -8.46
N GLY A 138 10.52 -14.12 -9.44
CA GLY A 138 11.99 -14.19 -9.44
C GLY A 138 12.57 -15.60 -9.63
N THR A 139 11.74 -16.59 -9.90
CA THR A 139 12.18 -17.99 -10.08
C THR A 139 12.79 -18.23 -11.46
N GLU A 140 12.33 -17.49 -12.47
CA GLU A 140 12.70 -17.67 -13.86
C GLU A 140 12.97 -16.31 -14.52
N ILE A 141 13.83 -16.33 -15.53
CA ILE A 141 14.15 -15.16 -16.35
C ILE A 141 14.15 -15.57 -17.82
N VAL A 142 13.57 -14.75 -18.68
CA VAL A 142 13.59 -14.96 -20.13
C VAL A 142 14.65 -14.06 -20.75
N ALA A 143 15.56 -14.68 -21.50
CA ALA A 143 16.54 -13.97 -22.32
C ALA A 143 16.11 -13.99 -23.79
N GLY A 144 16.15 -12.85 -24.46
CA GLY A 144 15.91 -12.76 -25.91
C GLY A 144 17.21 -12.57 -26.67
N ARG A 145 17.43 -13.39 -27.70
CA ARG A 145 18.61 -13.37 -28.56
C ARG A 145 18.33 -12.63 -29.89
N LYS A 146 19.39 -12.13 -30.53
CA LYS A 146 19.30 -11.47 -31.86
C LYS A 146 18.86 -12.39 -33.00
N ASP A 147 18.94 -13.70 -32.82
CA ASP A 147 18.42 -14.72 -33.76
C ASP A 147 16.93 -15.03 -33.53
N ASN A 148 16.22 -14.16 -32.81
CA ASN A 148 14.78 -14.23 -32.54
C ASN A 148 14.36 -15.41 -31.66
N ILE A 149 15.25 -15.94 -30.84
CA ILE A 149 14.95 -17.04 -29.92
C ILE A 149 14.78 -16.50 -28.51
N LEU A 150 13.65 -16.85 -27.89
CA LEU A 150 13.38 -16.63 -26.46
C LEU A 150 13.84 -17.84 -25.67
N VAL A 151 14.64 -17.59 -24.63
CA VAL A 151 15.31 -18.60 -23.83
C VAL A 151 14.92 -18.40 -22.36
N PRO A 152 13.87 -19.08 -21.86
CA PRO A 152 13.59 -19.17 -20.43
C PRO A 152 14.72 -19.90 -19.68
N ILE A 153 15.12 -19.34 -18.55
CA ILE A 153 16.20 -19.82 -17.69
C ILE A 153 15.63 -19.98 -16.28
N ASP A 154 15.82 -21.15 -15.69
CA ASP A 154 15.55 -21.38 -14.27
C ASP A 154 16.69 -20.78 -13.44
N ARG A 155 16.35 -19.84 -12.56
CA ARG A 155 17.33 -19.14 -11.73
C ARG A 155 17.99 -20.07 -10.71
N THR A 156 17.25 -21.00 -10.13
CA THR A 156 17.75 -21.90 -9.09
C THR A 156 18.61 -23.01 -9.66
N ALA A 157 18.18 -23.58 -10.79
CA ALA A 157 18.90 -24.66 -11.45
C ALA A 157 20.08 -24.17 -12.31
N LEU A 158 20.13 -22.88 -12.67
CA LEU A 158 21.11 -22.28 -13.59
C LEU A 158 21.16 -22.99 -14.94
N LYS A 159 19.98 -23.27 -15.49
CA LYS A 159 19.85 -24.00 -16.75
C LYS A 159 18.83 -23.35 -17.65
N VAL A 160 19.09 -23.45 -18.95
CA VAL A 160 18.11 -23.19 -19.99
C VAL A 160 17.00 -24.24 -19.88
N ILE A 161 15.75 -23.80 -19.83
CA ILE A 161 14.58 -24.67 -19.76
C ILE A 161 14.25 -25.18 -21.17
N ALA A 162 14.12 -24.25 -22.12
CA ALA A 162 13.79 -24.52 -23.51
C ALA A 162 14.22 -23.35 -24.42
N GLU A 163 14.17 -23.55 -25.74
CA GLU A 163 14.35 -22.50 -26.74
C GLU A 163 13.05 -22.33 -27.54
N HIS A 164 12.55 -21.09 -27.63
CA HIS A 164 11.29 -20.76 -28.30
C HIS A 164 11.54 -19.78 -29.46
N PRO A 165 11.63 -20.26 -30.71
CA PRO A 165 11.88 -19.42 -31.87
C PRO A 165 10.69 -18.53 -32.20
N GLN A 166 10.97 -17.26 -32.51
CA GLN A 166 9.98 -16.28 -32.93
C GLN A 166 10.13 -16.01 -34.43
N ILE A 167 9.00 -15.89 -35.12
CA ILE A 167 8.95 -15.65 -36.57
C ILE A 167 9.53 -14.28 -36.92
N VAL A 168 9.34 -13.29 -36.04
CA VAL A 168 9.72 -11.89 -36.24
C VAL A 168 10.68 -11.47 -35.15
N GLN A 169 11.57 -10.53 -35.47
CA GLN A 169 12.50 -9.94 -34.52
C GLN A 169 11.77 -9.38 -33.31
N THR A 170 12.24 -9.79 -32.13
CA THR A 170 11.71 -9.41 -30.83
C THR A 170 12.66 -8.42 -30.16
N ASN A 171 12.21 -7.19 -29.88
CA ASN A 171 13.11 -6.12 -29.41
C ASN A 171 13.12 -5.97 -27.89
N GLN A 172 11.95 -5.97 -27.25
CA GLN A 172 11.80 -5.87 -25.80
C GLN A 172 10.61 -6.71 -25.31
N SER A 173 10.65 -7.13 -24.05
CA SER A 173 9.59 -7.89 -23.42
C SER A 173 9.41 -7.46 -21.98
N THR A 174 8.25 -7.79 -21.42
CA THR A 174 7.95 -7.65 -20.01
C THR A 174 6.90 -8.68 -19.63
N PHE A 175 6.96 -9.19 -18.41
CA PHE A 175 5.91 -10.06 -17.88
C PHE A 175 4.72 -9.24 -17.38
N ASP A 176 3.55 -9.89 -17.32
CA ASP A 176 2.46 -9.45 -16.46
C ASP A 176 2.82 -9.66 -14.97
N TRP A 177 2.14 -8.97 -14.06
CA TRP A 177 2.46 -9.08 -12.63
C TRP A 177 2.10 -10.44 -12.00
N VAL A 178 1.26 -11.22 -12.70
CA VAL A 178 0.90 -12.59 -12.30
C VAL A 178 2.00 -13.58 -12.72
N GLY A 179 2.72 -13.30 -13.81
CA GLY A 179 3.72 -14.19 -14.40
C GLY A 179 3.14 -15.27 -15.32
N SER A 180 1.90 -15.10 -15.80
CA SER A 180 1.25 -16.02 -16.74
C SER A 180 1.36 -15.57 -18.19
N HIS A 181 1.67 -14.30 -18.46
CA HIS A 181 1.84 -13.79 -19.82
C HIS A 181 3.15 -13.04 -20.00
N LEU A 182 3.76 -13.23 -21.17
CA LEU A 182 4.91 -12.47 -21.62
C LEU A 182 4.48 -11.55 -22.77
N TYR A 183 4.60 -10.24 -22.58
CA TYR A 183 4.38 -9.26 -23.64
C TYR A 183 5.67 -9.01 -24.38
N VAL A 184 5.62 -9.11 -25.71
CA VAL A 184 6.79 -9.11 -26.57
C VAL A 184 6.60 -8.13 -27.71
N THR A 185 7.49 -7.14 -27.82
CA THR A 185 7.48 -6.20 -28.94
C THR A 185 8.19 -6.78 -30.15
N ASN A 186 7.71 -6.48 -31.35
CA ASN A 186 8.33 -6.96 -32.58
C ASN A 186 8.81 -5.83 -33.52
N GLY A 187 9.54 -6.23 -34.56
CA GLY A 187 10.04 -5.33 -35.61
C GLY A 187 8.97 -4.77 -36.57
N GLU A 188 7.77 -5.33 -36.57
CA GLU A 188 6.66 -4.95 -37.48
C GLU A 188 5.68 -3.95 -36.84
N GLY A 189 5.97 -3.47 -35.62
CA GLY A 189 5.11 -2.53 -34.90
C GLY A 189 3.97 -3.17 -34.11
N CYS A 190 4.02 -4.49 -33.91
CA CYS A 190 3.08 -5.22 -33.10
C CYS A 190 3.65 -5.57 -31.72
N VAL A 191 2.75 -5.78 -30.77
CA VAL A 191 3.03 -6.42 -29.48
C VAL A 191 2.30 -7.76 -29.44
N LYS A 192 3.05 -8.84 -29.28
CA LYS A 192 2.50 -10.18 -29.09
C LYS A 192 2.36 -10.46 -27.60
N ILE A 193 1.20 -10.95 -27.21
CA ILE A 193 0.93 -11.50 -25.89
C ILE A 193 1.08 -13.01 -25.99
N LEU A 194 2.09 -13.54 -25.30
CA LEU A 194 2.37 -14.97 -25.27
C LEU A 194 1.91 -15.53 -23.92
N ASP A 195 1.24 -16.68 -23.96
CA ASP A 195 0.98 -17.48 -22.76
C ASP A 195 2.29 -18.05 -22.22
N TYR A 196 2.45 -18.11 -20.90
CA TYR A 196 3.65 -18.63 -20.25
C TYR A 196 3.27 -19.77 -19.29
N PRO A 197 3.91 -20.96 -19.40
CA PRO A 197 5.20 -21.23 -20.04
C PRO A 197 5.13 -21.78 -21.48
N SER A 198 3.96 -21.82 -22.12
CA SER A 198 3.78 -22.45 -23.43
C SER A 198 4.42 -21.66 -24.59
N PHE A 199 4.54 -20.34 -24.44
CA PHE A 199 4.89 -19.37 -25.49
C PHE A 199 3.92 -19.35 -26.68
N GLU A 200 2.69 -19.86 -26.51
CA GLU A 200 1.66 -19.79 -27.53
C GLU A 200 1.12 -18.35 -27.64
N PRO A 201 0.96 -17.80 -28.87
CA PRO A 201 0.44 -16.45 -29.05
C PRO A 201 -1.05 -16.40 -28.72
N VAL A 202 -1.43 -15.63 -27.71
CA VAL A 202 -2.81 -15.40 -27.28
C VAL A 202 -3.44 -14.25 -28.08
N LEU A 203 -2.73 -13.13 -28.17
CA LEU A 203 -3.20 -11.91 -28.81
C LEU A 203 -2.05 -11.16 -29.50
N THR A 204 -2.35 -10.47 -30.59
CA THR A 204 -1.40 -9.57 -31.26
C THR A 204 -2.03 -8.19 -31.37
N LEU A 205 -1.37 -7.19 -30.78
CA LEU A 205 -1.77 -5.78 -30.82
C LEU A 205 -0.98 -5.09 -31.92
N THR A 206 -1.66 -4.43 -32.86
CA THR A 206 -1.03 -3.56 -33.84
C THR A 206 -0.85 -2.17 -33.22
N ALA A 207 0.30 -1.97 -32.55
CA ALA A 207 0.52 -0.80 -31.71
C ALA A 207 1.10 0.40 -32.48
N HIS A 208 2.01 0.13 -33.39
CA HIS A 208 2.79 1.14 -34.11
C HIS A 208 2.87 0.81 -35.60
N THR A 209 3.18 1.83 -36.39
CA THR A 209 3.38 1.69 -37.85
C THR A 209 4.79 1.22 -38.21
N SER A 210 5.66 1.14 -37.21
CA SER A 210 7.08 0.79 -37.34
C SER A 210 7.54 0.03 -36.10
N SER A 211 8.80 -0.45 -36.08
CA SER A 211 9.31 -1.32 -35.01
C SER A 211 9.07 -0.78 -33.59
N CYS A 212 8.58 -1.66 -32.71
CA CYS A 212 8.38 -1.38 -31.29
C CYS A 212 9.67 -1.73 -30.53
N TYR A 213 10.33 -0.74 -29.92
CA TYR A 213 11.60 -0.96 -29.21
C TYR A 213 11.45 -1.02 -27.70
N ALA A 214 10.45 -0.34 -27.13
CA ALA A 214 10.28 -0.23 -25.69
C ALA A 214 8.90 -0.73 -25.26
N ILE A 215 8.85 -1.37 -24.09
CA ILE A 215 7.61 -1.81 -23.46
C ILE A 215 7.79 -1.78 -21.94
N SER A 216 6.78 -1.29 -21.22
CA SER A 216 6.74 -1.32 -19.76
C SER A 216 5.30 -1.50 -19.28
N MET A 217 5.14 -2.32 -18.24
CA MET A 217 3.87 -2.50 -17.56
C MET A 217 3.75 -1.48 -16.42
N SER A 218 2.57 -0.86 -16.26
CA SER A 218 2.32 0.06 -15.14
C SER A 218 2.40 -0.71 -13.81
N PRO A 219 2.86 -0.10 -12.70
CA PRO A 219 2.90 -0.77 -11.40
C PRO A 219 1.53 -1.25 -10.88
N SER A 220 0.43 -0.66 -11.36
CA SER A 220 -0.93 -1.12 -11.08
C SER A 220 -1.34 -2.33 -11.93
N GLY A 221 -0.67 -2.56 -13.06
CA GLY A 221 -1.04 -3.56 -14.06
C GLY A 221 -2.16 -3.12 -15.00
N GLU A 222 -2.70 -1.92 -14.83
CA GLU A 222 -3.84 -1.41 -15.63
C GLU A 222 -3.43 -0.99 -17.05
N TYR A 223 -2.19 -0.52 -17.23
CA TYR A 223 -1.73 -0.01 -18.52
C TYR A 223 -0.43 -0.65 -18.95
N LEU A 224 -0.32 -0.92 -20.24
CA LEU A 224 0.89 -1.30 -20.93
C LEU A 224 1.34 -0.15 -21.83
N ALA A 225 2.51 0.42 -21.57
CA ALA A 225 3.11 1.43 -22.43
C ALA A 225 4.02 0.78 -23.47
N VAL A 226 3.89 1.18 -24.73
CA VAL A 226 4.68 0.68 -25.85
C VAL A 226 5.27 1.87 -26.59
N GLY A 227 6.57 1.82 -26.86
CA GLY A 227 7.30 2.85 -27.58
C GLY A 227 7.76 2.36 -28.95
N GLY A 228 7.38 3.10 -29.99
CA GLY A 228 7.71 2.80 -31.39
C GLY A 228 8.83 3.67 -31.96
N SER A 229 9.30 3.28 -33.15
CA SER A 229 10.22 4.10 -33.94
C SER A 229 9.54 5.21 -34.73
N ASP A 230 8.21 5.24 -34.73
CA ASP A 230 7.34 6.25 -35.34
C ASP A 230 7.12 7.46 -34.45
N ALA A 231 7.96 7.62 -33.42
CA ALA A 231 7.94 8.73 -32.48
C ALA A 231 6.65 8.82 -31.64
N LEU A 232 6.04 7.67 -31.38
CA LEU A 232 4.84 7.55 -30.55
C LEU A 232 5.11 6.66 -29.33
N VAL A 233 4.42 6.98 -28.25
CA VAL A 233 4.18 6.05 -27.14
C VAL A 233 2.69 5.76 -27.06
N THR A 234 2.30 4.50 -27.24
CA THR A 234 0.92 4.06 -27.11
C THR A 234 0.67 3.45 -25.74
N LEU A 235 -0.45 3.79 -25.12
CA LEU A 235 -0.90 3.23 -23.85
C LEU A 235 -2.06 2.30 -24.11
N TRP A 236 -1.94 1.05 -23.69
CA TRP A 236 -2.93 -0.01 -23.87
C TRP A 236 -3.54 -0.38 -22.52
N ASP A 237 -4.87 -0.43 -22.45
CA ASP A 237 -5.56 -1.02 -21.31
C ASP A 237 -5.36 -2.55 -21.33
N THR A 238 -5.02 -3.13 -20.19
CA THR A 238 -4.75 -4.57 -20.07
C THR A 238 -6.01 -5.42 -19.89
N GLN A 239 -7.16 -4.79 -19.60
CA GLN A 239 -8.45 -5.49 -19.49
C GLN A 239 -9.08 -5.67 -20.88
N GLU A 240 -9.28 -4.57 -21.60
CA GLU A 240 -9.98 -4.58 -22.89
C GLU A 240 -9.04 -4.57 -24.10
N TRP A 241 -7.72 -4.40 -23.90
CA TRP A 241 -6.72 -4.31 -24.97
C TRP A 241 -7.04 -3.24 -26.03
N ILE A 242 -7.63 -2.14 -25.58
CA ILE A 242 -7.82 -0.94 -26.39
C ILE A 242 -6.70 0.05 -26.09
N CYS A 243 -6.39 0.92 -27.06
CA CYS A 243 -5.43 2.01 -26.90
C CYS A 243 -6.17 3.30 -26.48
N PRO A 244 -6.32 3.60 -25.17
CA PRO A 244 -6.97 4.84 -24.74
C PRO A 244 -6.20 6.10 -25.10
N ARG A 245 -4.87 6.04 -25.22
CA ARG A 245 -4.02 7.23 -25.41
C ARG A 245 -2.80 6.94 -26.27
N THR A 246 -2.44 7.94 -27.06
CA THR A 246 -1.17 8.01 -27.78
C THR A 246 -0.48 9.32 -27.41
N LEU A 247 0.81 9.24 -27.12
CA LEU A 247 1.65 10.38 -26.77
C LEU A 247 2.65 10.61 -27.90
N ASP A 248 2.60 11.79 -28.50
CA ASP A 248 3.56 12.20 -29.53
C ASP A 248 4.87 12.62 -28.86
N VAL A 249 5.95 11.90 -29.13
CA VAL A 249 7.28 12.25 -28.63
C VAL A 249 8.17 12.68 -29.79
N ASP A 250 9.29 13.32 -29.46
CA ASP A 250 10.26 13.75 -30.45
C ASP A 250 11.33 12.66 -30.63
N GLY A 251 11.07 11.68 -31.49
CA GLY A 251 12.05 10.67 -31.90
C GLY A 251 11.73 9.22 -31.58
N ALA A 252 12.58 8.31 -32.05
CA ALA A 252 12.38 6.88 -31.82
C ALA A 252 12.50 6.56 -30.32
N VAL A 253 11.47 5.93 -29.77
CA VAL A 253 11.41 5.62 -28.33
C VAL A 253 12.24 4.39 -28.06
N LYS A 254 13.30 4.52 -27.27
CA LYS A 254 14.22 3.43 -26.91
C LYS A 254 13.99 2.87 -25.52
N SER A 255 13.38 3.63 -24.64
CA SER A 255 12.92 3.15 -23.34
C SER A 255 11.68 3.92 -22.90
N VAL A 256 10.85 3.27 -22.10
CA VAL A 256 9.64 3.86 -21.51
C VAL A 256 9.51 3.32 -20.10
N ASP A 257 9.12 4.17 -19.16
CA ASP A 257 8.90 3.74 -17.79
C ASP A 257 7.84 4.56 -17.07
N PHE A 258 7.16 3.92 -16.12
CA PHE A 258 6.11 4.52 -15.30
C PHE A 258 6.65 4.95 -13.94
N SER A 259 6.09 6.02 -13.38
CA SER A 259 6.27 6.33 -11.97
C SER A 259 5.74 5.18 -11.10
N PHE A 260 6.25 5.04 -9.88
CA PHE A 260 5.92 3.94 -8.96
C PHE A 260 4.42 3.77 -8.63
N ASP A 261 3.62 4.82 -8.86
CA ASP A 261 2.18 4.84 -8.67
C ASP A 261 1.39 4.73 -9.99
N GLY A 262 2.06 4.62 -11.13
CA GLY A 262 1.45 4.51 -12.46
C GLY A 262 0.84 5.80 -13.00
N SER A 263 0.91 6.93 -12.28
CA SER A 263 0.25 8.17 -12.69
C SER A 263 1.01 8.96 -13.76
N TYR A 264 2.32 8.75 -13.88
CA TYR A 264 3.19 9.48 -14.80
C TYR A 264 4.05 8.54 -15.63
N LEU A 265 4.37 8.97 -16.84
CA LEU A 265 5.17 8.24 -17.80
C LEU A 265 6.31 9.11 -18.32
N VAL A 266 7.43 8.48 -18.61
CA VAL A 266 8.55 9.12 -19.30
C VAL A 266 9.09 8.20 -20.38
N ALA A 267 9.49 8.79 -21.51
CA ALA A 267 10.06 8.09 -22.65
C ALA A 267 11.47 8.61 -22.92
N GLY A 268 12.42 7.70 -23.13
CA GLY A 268 13.77 8.00 -23.59
C GLY A 268 13.86 7.87 -25.10
N THR A 269 14.39 8.90 -25.76
CA THR A 269 14.53 8.97 -27.23
C THR A 269 15.98 9.17 -27.64
N ASP A 270 16.30 8.84 -28.89
CA ASP A 270 17.63 8.99 -29.49
C ASP A 270 17.82 10.25 -30.36
N GLU A 271 16.77 11.08 -30.49
CA GLU A 271 16.78 12.29 -31.32
C GLU A 271 17.49 13.50 -30.70
N GLU A 272 17.90 14.45 -31.55
CA GLU A 272 18.71 15.62 -31.16
C GLU A 272 18.06 16.54 -30.12
N LYS A 273 16.74 16.50 -29.97
CA LYS A 273 16.03 17.35 -29.01
C LYS A 273 16.39 16.92 -27.59
N LYS A 274 17.11 17.81 -26.90
CA LYS A 274 17.63 17.61 -25.54
C LYS A 274 16.56 17.86 -24.49
N LYS A 275 15.44 17.16 -24.57
CA LYS A 275 14.31 17.33 -23.63
C LYS A 275 13.76 15.98 -23.23
N LEU A 276 13.55 15.82 -21.93
CA LEU A 276 12.82 14.68 -21.38
C LEU A 276 11.45 15.14 -20.92
N GLN A 277 10.39 14.67 -21.59
CA GLN A 277 9.02 15.06 -21.28
C GLN A 277 8.36 14.02 -20.38
N ILE A 278 7.69 14.50 -19.34
CA ILE A 278 6.94 13.68 -18.41
C ILE A 278 5.46 13.92 -18.69
N ALA A 279 4.74 12.84 -19.00
CA ALA A 279 3.31 12.87 -19.29
C ALA A 279 2.51 12.34 -18.11
N HIS A 280 1.30 12.85 -17.93
CA HIS A 280 0.30 12.28 -17.02
C HIS A 280 -0.51 11.21 -17.78
N VAL A 281 -0.54 9.98 -17.25
CA VAL A 281 -1.04 8.79 -17.96
C VAL A 281 -2.52 8.91 -18.30
N GLU A 282 -3.35 9.33 -17.35
CA GLU A 282 -4.81 9.33 -17.53
C GLU A 282 -5.30 10.47 -18.45
N SER A 283 -4.64 11.64 -18.37
CA SER A 283 -5.00 12.79 -19.21
C SER A 283 -4.27 12.87 -20.53
N GLY A 284 -3.13 12.17 -20.68
CA GLY A 284 -2.28 12.24 -21.87
C GLY A 284 -1.55 13.58 -22.07
N GLU A 285 -1.47 14.42 -21.04
CA GLU A 285 -0.85 15.75 -21.15
C GLU A 285 0.59 15.72 -20.66
N TYR A 286 1.47 16.45 -21.37
CA TYR A 286 2.82 16.74 -20.90
C TYR A 286 2.78 17.79 -19.78
N ILE A 287 3.14 17.38 -18.58
CA ILE A 287 3.05 18.23 -17.38
C ILE A 287 4.38 18.87 -17.00
N HIS A 288 5.49 18.25 -17.39
CA HIS A 288 6.82 18.69 -17.02
C HIS A 288 7.83 18.34 -18.12
N THR A 289 8.85 19.17 -18.25
CA THR A 289 9.94 18.95 -19.20
C THR A 289 11.25 19.20 -18.48
N VAL A 290 12.18 18.27 -18.61
CA VAL A 290 13.55 18.38 -18.12
C VAL A 290 14.45 18.67 -19.30
N ASP A 291 15.12 19.82 -19.28
CA ASP A 291 16.12 20.15 -20.28
C ASP A 291 17.38 19.31 -20.04
N LEU A 292 17.85 18.68 -21.11
CA LEU A 292 19.02 17.79 -21.11
C LEU A 292 20.22 18.47 -21.78
N THR A 293 21.41 17.98 -21.48
CA THR A 293 22.64 18.37 -22.20
C THR A 293 22.84 17.57 -23.48
N ALA A 294 22.23 16.38 -23.55
CA ALA A 294 22.25 15.43 -24.66
C ALA A 294 21.03 14.50 -24.60
N PRO A 295 20.71 13.77 -25.67
CA PRO A 295 19.59 12.83 -25.70
C PRO A 295 19.72 11.73 -24.64
N ALA A 296 18.60 11.36 -24.02
CA ALA A 296 18.54 10.34 -22.97
C ALA A 296 17.81 9.10 -23.50
N VAL A 297 18.58 8.10 -23.91
CA VAL A 297 18.07 6.87 -24.54
C VAL A 297 17.45 5.91 -23.51
N SER A 298 18.05 5.80 -22.32
CA SER A 298 17.58 4.93 -21.23
C SER A 298 17.05 5.76 -20.07
N VAL A 299 15.83 5.46 -19.63
CA VAL A 299 15.17 6.09 -18.48
C VAL A 299 14.64 5.03 -17.53
N ALA A 300 14.62 5.34 -16.23
CA ALA A 300 14.07 4.48 -15.20
C ALA A 300 13.60 5.28 -13.98
N TRP A 301 12.32 5.16 -13.64
CA TRP A 301 11.76 5.69 -12.41
C TRP A 301 12.18 4.87 -11.20
N HIS A 302 12.36 5.56 -10.07
CA HIS A 302 12.57 4.89 -8.81
C HIS A 302 11.28 4.16 -8.37
N PRO A 303 11.35 2.91 -7.90
CA PRO A 303 10.19 2.06 -7.60
C PRO A 303 9.34 2.50 -6.39
N CYS A 304 9.68 3.62 -5.76
CA CYS A 304 9.04 4.06 -4.52
C CYS A 304 8.93 5.57 -4.41
N ARG A 305 9.54 6.37 -5.29
CA ARG A 305 9.60 7.85 -5.17
C ARG A 305 9.59 8.49 -6.54
N TYR A 306 9.25 9.78 -6.59
CA TYR A 306 9.42 10.59 -7.80
C TYR A 306 10.89 11.00 -7.99
N VAL A 307 11.71 10.00 -8.25
CA VAL A 307 13.12 10.11 -8.58
C VAL A 307 13.29 9.47 -9.94
N LEU A 308 13.96 10.17 -10.85
CA LEU A 308 14.11 9.73 -12.22
C LEU A 308 15.59 9.55 -12.54
N ALA A 309 15.99 8.33 -12.88
CA ALA A 309 17.28 8.03 -13.44
C ALA A 309 17.21 8.06 -14.97
N TYR A 310 18.26 8.57 -15.60
CA TYR A 310 18.39 8.54 -17.04
C TYR A 310 19.85 8.51 -17.47
N SER A 311 20.10 7.97 -18.65
CA SER A 311 21.41 7.96 -19.28
C SER A 311 21.73 9.36 -19.80
N ALA A 312 22.91 9.89 -19.49
CA ALA A 312 23.47 11.03 -20.21
C ALA A 312 24.75 10.60 -20.93
N ASP A 313 24.92 11.08 -22.14
CA ASP A 313 26.03 10.78 -23.04
C ASP A 313 27.42 10.83 -22.37
N ALA A 314 28.29 9.88 -22.74
CA ALA A 314 29.73 9.70 -22.45
C ALA A 314 30.26 9.91 -21.00
N GLN A 315 29.45 10.43 -20.09
CA GLN A 315 29.84 10.97 -18.79
C GLN A 315 29.12 10.28 -17.63
N GLY A 316 28.11 9.43 -17.90
CA GLY A 316 27.56 8.48 -16.93
C GLY A 316 26.10 8.70 -16.56
N LEU A 317 25.69 8.11 -15.43
CA LEU A 317 24.31 8.07 -14.96
C LEU A 317 23.88 9.44 -14.43
N LYS A 318 22.65 9.89 -14.71
CA LYS A 318 22.05 11.06 -14.06
C LYS A 318 20.82 10.64 -13.27
N ILE A 319 20.66 11.22 -12.08
CA ILE A 319 19.50 10.99 -11.20
C ILE A 319 18.95 12.34 -10.75
N ILE A 320 17.66 12.55 -10.97
CA ILE A 320 16.89 13.70 -10.50
C ILE A 320 16.30 13.36 -9.13
N ASP A 321 16.78 14.00 -8.07
CA ASP A 321 16.31 13.76 -6.69
C ASP A 321 16.43 15.03 -5.82
N LEU A 322 15.77 15.03 -4.66
CA LEU A 322 15.97 15.99 -3.57
C LEU A 322 17.37 15.80 -3.00
N ARG A 323 18.37 16.55 -3.51
CA ARG A 323 19.64 16.65 -2.80
C ARG A 323 19.43 17.29 -1.43
N ARG A 324 19.43 16.48 -0.37
CA ARG A 324 19.92 16.90 0.94
C ARG A 324 21.41 17.19 0.75
N SER A 325 21.82 18.46 0.82
CA SER A 325 23.25 18.78 0.80
C SER A 325 23.95 17.98 1.90
N LEU A 326 25.16 17.45 1.64
CA LEU A 326 25.96 16.72 2.63
C LEU A 326 26.24 17.55 3.92
N ALA A 327 26.01 18.87 3.90
CA ALA A 327 26.03 19.72 5.08
C ALA A 327 24.82 19.53 6.03
N GLN A 328 23.79 18.78 5.62
CA GLN A 328 22.60 18.46 6.42
C GLN A 328 22.57 17.01 6.94
N ILE A 329 23.55 16.18 6.61
CA ILE A 329 23.66 14.81 7.13
C ILE A 329 24.37 14.77 8.50
N GLN A 330 24.90 15.91 8.96
CA GLN A 330 25.49 16.05 10.29
C GLN A 330 24.55 16.74 11.31
N ARG A 331 23.24 16.63 11.13
CA ARG A 331 22.27 16.95 12.19
C ARG A 331 21.35 15.77 12.41
N PRO A 332 21.58 14.96 13.45
CA PRO A 332 20.52 14.14 14.00
C PRO A 332 19.37 15.05 14.40
N TYR A 333 18.15 14.55 14.22
CA TYR A 333 16.92 15.18 14.63
C TYR A 333 17.02 15.80 16.03
N GLY A 334 16.66 17.09 16.11
CA GLY A 334 16.14 17.78 17.28
C GLY A 334 17.02 17.90 18.51
N VAL A 335 17.88 18.93 18.57
CA VAL A 335 17.96 19.90 19.69
C VAL A 335 18.52 21.22 19.14
N VAL A 336 18.05 22.34 19.69
CA VAL A 336 18.50 23.74 19.58
C VAL A 336 17.74 24.64 18.60
N ALA A 337 16.54 25.01 19.04
CA ALA A 337 16.18 26.43 19.19
C ALA A 337 15.99 26.72 20.68
N LEU A 338 17.06 26.72 21.48
CA LEU A 338 17.06 27.24 22.87
C LEU A 338 18.45 27.63 23.39
N SER A 339 19.45 27.87 22.53
CA SER A 339 20.80 28.31 22.96
C SER A 339 21.02 29.83 22.88
N ARG A 340 19.96 30.64 22.75
CA ARG A 340 20.08 32.11 22.79
C ARG A 340 19.71 32.74 24.14
N LEU A 341 19.44 31.96 25.18
CA LEU A 341 18.96 32.51 26.46
C LEU A 341 19.61 31.96 27.75
N TRP A 342 20.76 31.28 27.71
CA TRP A 342 21.50 31.00 28.95
C TRP A 342 23.00 31.22 28.82
N ASN A 343 23.48 32.25 29.49
CA ASN A 343 24.90 32.48 29.73
C ASN A 343 25.41 31.49 30.80
N GLY A 344 26.34 30.61 30.40
CA GLY A 344 27.32 30.00 31.31
C GLY A 344 26.89 28.75 32.09
N LYS A 345 27.74 27.72 31.98
CA LYS A 345 27.80 26.43 32.70
C LYS A 345 26.87 25.31 32.17
N ILE A 346 27.48 24.42 31.38
CA ILE A 346 26.91 23.13 30.98
C ILE A 346 27.02 22.17 32.18
N PRO A 347 25.92 21.58 32.70
CA PRO A 347 26.00 20.49 33.66
C PRO A 347 26.37 19.17 32.96
N ASN A 348 27.22 18.36 33.60
CA ASN A 348 27.78 17.09 33.12
C ASN A 348 26.77 15.92 32.89
N ASN A 349 25.52 16.16 32.49
CA ASN A 349 24.54 15.11 32.25
C ASN A 349 23.74 15.35 30.97
N ILE A 350 24.30 14.96 29.81
CA ILE A 350 23.49 14.73 28.59
C ILE A 350 23.72 13.29 28.15
N VAL A 351 22.88 12.41 28.70
CA VAL A 351 22.72 11.02 28.26
C VAL A 351 21.92 11.06 26.95
N PHE A 352 22.48 10.51 25.87
CA PHE A 352 21.71 10.19 24.65
C PHE A 352 20.64 9.17 25.02
N ARG A 353 19.39 9.63 25.05
CA ARG A 353 18.21 8.79 25.29
C ARG A 353 17.89 7.98 24.02
N TYR A 354 18.71 6.97 23.72
CA TYR A 354 18.27 5.76 22.99
C TYR A 354 17.05 5.22 23.71
N ALA A 355 16.00 4.78 22.98
CA ALA A 355 14.76 4.18 23.46
C ALA A 355 14.74 4.06 24.99
N VAL A 356 14.39 5.17 25.65
CA VAL A 356 14.38 5.15 27.10
C VAL A 356 13.29 4.18 27.47
N ALA A 357 13.44 3.48 28.58
CA ALA A 357 12.33 2.83 29.24
C ALA A 357 11.54 3.86 30.09
N PRO A 358 10.64 4.72 29.54
CA PRO A 358 9.63 5.34 30.36
C PRO A 358 8.23 5.10 29.76
N PHE A 359 8.08 4.21 28.78
CA PHE A 359 6.76 3.72 28.41
C PHE A 359 6.48 2.47 29.24
N ASN A 360 5.34 2.43 29.91
CA ASN A 360 4.95 1.32 30.74
C ASN A 360 4.31 0.23 29.85
N PRO A 361 4.94 -0.94 29.62
CA PRO A 361 4.36 -1.97 28.75
C PRO A 361 3.00 -2.47 29.24
N ALA A 362 2.75 -2.43 30.55
CA ALA A 362 1.47 -2.81 31.15
C ALA A 362 0.31 -1.87 30.76
N SER A 363 0.61 -0.69 30.23
CA SER A 363 -0.38 0.31 29.81
C SER A 363 -0.67 0.30 28.30
N LEU A 364 0.02 -0.53 27.51
CA LEU A 364 -0.10 -0.54 26.04
C LEU A 364 -1.50 -0.90 25.55
N PHE A 365 -2.11 -1.90 26.20
CA PHE A 365 -3.45 -2.42 25.92
C PHE A 365 -4.46 -1.94 26.96
N SER A 366 -4.41 -0.65 27.33
CA SER A 366 -5.25 -0.08 28.38
C SER A 366 -6.32 0.85 27.84
N ALA A 367 -7.54 0.72 28.37
CA ALA A 367 -8.62 1.66 28.17
C ALA A 367 -8.66 2.77 29.24
N LYS A 368 -7.60 2.88 30.07
CA LYS A 368 -7.54 3.80 31.20
C LYS A 368 -7.93 5.22 30.83
N GLY A 369 -8.95 5.73 31.53
CA GLY A 369 -9.43 7.10 31.43
C GLY A 369 -10.23 7.41 30.18
N LEU A 370 -10.58 6.42 29.36
CA LEU A 370 -11.35 6.61 28.13
C LEU A 370 -12.86 6.60 28.38
N VAL A 371 -13.55 7.52 27.73
CA VAL A 371 -15.01 7.47 27.55
C VAL A 371 -15.31 6.82 26.21
N VAL A 372 -16.05 5.72 26.24
CA VAL A 372 -16.33 4.87 25.07
C VAL A 372 -17.82 4.81 24.80
N VAL A 373 -18.19 4.88 23.54
CA VAL A 373 -19.57 4.70 23.07
C VAL A 373 -19.62 3.49 22.14
N ILE A 374 -20.54 2.56 22.37
CA ILE A 374 -20.69 1.34 21.57
C ILE A 374 -22.13 1.19 21.10
N THR A 375 -22.36 1.26 19.79
CA THR A 375 -23.67 0.94 19.22
C THR A 375 -23.88 -0.58 19.14
N GLY A 376 -25.08 -1.04 19.46
CA GLY A 376 -25.34 -2.49 19.58
C GLY A 376 -24.55 -3.13 20.73
N GLY A 377 -24.20 -2.38 21.77
CA GLY A 377 -23.36 -2.84 22.89
C GLY A 377 -24.05 -3.79 23.88
N GLY A 378 -25.37 -4.00 23.75
CA GLY A 378 -26.14 -4.81 24.70
C GLY A 378 -25.95 -6.34 24.57
N SER A 379 -25.37 -6.84 23.48
CA SER A 379 -25.11 -8.27 23.31
C SER A 379 -23.98 -8.57 22.30
N GLY A 380 -23.64 -9.86 22.16
CA GLY A 380 -22.66 -10.34 21.18
C GLY A 380 -21.28 -9.68 21.29
N LEU A 381 -20.72 -9.27 20.15
CA LEU A 381 -19.40 -8.64 20.05
C LEU A 381 -19.33 -7.31 20.81
N GLY A 382 -20.36 -6.48 20.73
CA GLY A 382 -20.40 -5.19 21.41
C GLY A 382 -20.29 -5.34 22.93
N LEU A 383 -20.99 -6.33 23.50
CA LEU A 383 -20.91 -6.64 24.93
C LEU A 383 -19.53 -7.20 25.32
N ALA A 384 -18.94 -8.06 24.49
CA ALA A 384 -17.60 -8.60 24.74
C ALA A 384 -16.54 -7.48 24.77
N ILE A 385 -16.60 -6.55 23.79
CA ILE A 385 -15.73 -5.38 23.72
C ILE A 385 -15.94 -4.48 24.94
N ALA A 386 -17.20 -4.19 25.29
CA ALA A 386 -17.53 -3.39 26.48
C ALA A 386 -16.94 -4.00 27.76
N SER A 387 -17.05 -5.31 27.93
CA SER A 387 -16.49 -6.05 29.07
C SER A 387 -14.99 -5.87 29.18
N ALA A 388 -14.25 -6.06 28.07
CA ALA A 388 -12.81 -5.93 28.07
C ALA A 388 -12.36 -4.49 28.36
N LEU A 389 -13.02 -3.48 27.76
CA LEU A 389 -12.69 -2.08 28.00
C LEU A 389 -13.02 -1.66 29.44
N HIS A 390 -14.13 -2.14 30.01
CA HIS A 390 -14.51 -1.87 31.39
C HIS A 390 -13.46 -2.43 32.36
N GLN A 391 -13.09 -3.71 32.18
CA GLN A 391 -12.09 -4.38 33.01
C GLN A 391 -10.67 -3.82 32.83
N ASN A 392 -10.40 -3.10 31.74
CA ASN A 392 -9.10 -2.45 31.45
C ASN A 392 -9.10 -0.93 31.69
N GLY A 393 -10.02 -0.43 32.52
CA GLY A 393 -9.94 0.92 33.10
C GLY A 393 -10.65 2.03 32.31
N ALA A 394 -11.54 1.70 31.37
CA ALA A 394 -12.42 2.70 30.78
C ALA A 394 -13.18 3.46 31.88
N SER A 395 -13.14 4.79 31.85
CA SER A 395 -13.77 5.62 32.87
C SER A 395 -15.30 5.63 32.74
N LYS A 396 -15.80 5.53 31.50
CA LYS A 396 -17.23 5.47 31.21
C LYS A 396 -17.46 4.71 29.90
N ILE A 397 -18.48 3.87 29.87
CA ILE A 397 -18.92 3.15 28.66
C ILE A 397 -20.42 3.37 28.48
N TYR A 398 -20.80 3.93 27.34
CA TYR A 398 -22.20 4.06 26.93
C TYR A 398 -22.57 2.96 25.93
N LEU A 399 -23.55 2.15 26.29
CA LEU A 399 -24.12 1.12 25.43
C LEU A 399 -25.38 1.68 24.76
N LEU A 400 -25.33 1.91 23.46
CA LEU A 400 -26.45 2.40 22.67
C LEU A 400 -27.22 1.23 22.07
N GLY A 401 -28.54 1.21 22.24
CA GLY A 401 -29.40 0.21 21.63
C GLY A 401 -30.89 0.49 21.82
N ARG A 402 -31.74 -0.15 21.01
CA ARG A 402 -33.20 0.10 21.05
C ARG A 402 -33.91 -0.56 22.23
N ARG A 403 -33.40 -1.72 22.66
CA ARG A 403 -34.03 -2.60 23.67
C ARG A 403 -33.52 -2.25 25.07
N SER A 404 -34.32 -1.52 25.85
CA SER A 404 -33.93 -1.08 27.21
C SER A 404 -33.60 -2.25 28.13
N GLU A 405 -34.42 -3.32 28.12
CA GLU A 405 -34.17 -4.52 28.93
C GLU A 405 -32.83 -5.20 28.58
N THR A 406 -32.47 -5.30 27.29
CA THR A 406 -31.17 -5.84 26.87
C THR A 406 -30.01 -4.99 27.40
N LEU A 407 -30.16 -3.66 27.39
CA LEU A 407 -29.14 -2.75 27.92
C LEU A 407 -29.01 -2.85 29.44
N GLU A 408 -30.12 -2.92 30.17
CA GLU A 408 -30.13 -3.08 31.63
C GLU A 408 -29.48 -4.40 32.05
N ASN A 409 -29.81 -5.50 31.35
CA ASN A 409 -29.19 -6.81 31.57
C ASN A 409 -27.69 -6.79 31.25
N ALA A 410 -27.28 -6.11 30.18
CA ALA A 410 -25.87 -5.93 29.83
C ALA A 410 -25.11 -5.16 30.91
N VAL A 411 -25.64 -4.01 31.36
CA VAL A 411 -25.05 -3.22 32.45
C VAL A 411 -24.90 -4.07 33.70
N LYS A 412 -25.98 -4.74 34.13
CA LYS A 412 -25.95 -5.63 35.31
C LYS A 412 -24.91 -6.74 35.17
N THR A 413 -24.80 -7.35 33.99
CA THR A 413 -23.82 -8.42 33.72
C THR A 413 -22.38 -7.91 33.80
N LEU A 414 -22.12 -6.73 33.23
CA LEU A 414 -20.78 -6.15 33.22
C LEU A 414 -20.35 -5.68 34.62
N GLU A 415 -21.25 -5.04 35.36
CA GLU A 415 -20.95 -4.53 36.71
C GLU A 415 -20.89 -5.63 37.78
N SER A 416 -21.63 -6.72 37.62
CA SER A 416 -21.59 -7.87 38.53
C SER A 416 -20.43 -8.84 38.25
N SER A 417 -19.66 -8.62 37.18
CA SER A 417 -18.52 -9.47 36.84
C SER A 417 -17.49 -9.48 37.98
N PRO A 418 -16.95 -10.64 38.39
CA PRO A 418 -15.90 -10.71 39.41
C PRO A 418 -14.65 -9.89 39.09
N SER A 419 -14.40 -9.69 37.79
CA SER A 419 -13.27 -8.91 37.27
C SER A 419 -13.60 -7.43 37.04
N ALA A 420 -14.83 -6.99 37.34
CA ALA A 420 -15.22 -5.58 37.21
C ALA A 420 -14.41 -4.71 38.19
N PRO A 421 -13.98 -3.50 37.78
CA PRO A 421 -13.33 -2.56 38.67
C PRO A 421 -14.25 -2.16 39.83
N LYS A 422 -13.83 -2.45 41.08
CA LYS A 422 -14.62 -2.14 42.29
C LYS A 422 -14.65 -0.65 42.61
N ASP A 423 -13.67 0.11 42.10
CA ASP A 423 -13.47 1.53 42.42
C ASP A 423 -14.27 2.47 41.48
N SER A 424 -15.12 1.93 40.60
CA SER A 424 -15.89 2.72 39.62
C SER A 424 -17.30 2.15 39.35
N PRO A 425 -18.17 2.08 40.37
CA PRO A 425 -19.56 1.66 40.19
C PRO A 425 -20.30 2.65 39.27
N GLY A 426 -21.16 2.15 38.37
CA GLY A 426 -21.89 3.00 37.42
C GLY A 426 -21.06 3.46 36.22
N ALA A 427 -19.91 2.84 35.96
CA ALA A 427 -19.08 3.16 34.79
C ALA A 427 -19.72 2.73 33.47
N VAL A 428 -20.66 1.78 33.48
CA VAL A 428 -21.38 1.32 32.29
C VAL A 428 -22.81 1.87 32.32
N VAL A 429 -23.23 2.53 31.24
CA VAL A 429 -24.56 3.16 31.16
C VAL A 429 -25.26 2.73 29.88
N GLY A 430 -26.47 2.18 30.04
CA GLY A 430 -27.39 1.93 28.93
C GLY A 430 -28.05 3.23 28.46
N VAL A 431 -28.05 3.47 27.16
CA VAL A 431 -28.75 4.60 26.54
C VAL A 431 -29.64 4.06 25.43
N GLN A 432 -30.96 4.22 25.60
CA GLN A 432 -31.91 3.84 24.57
C GLN A 432 -31.70 4.72 23.34
N CYS A 433 -31.38 4.11 22.22
CA CYS A 433 -31.06 4.80 20.97
C CYS A 433 -31.41 3.92 19.77
N ASP A 434 -32.16 4.48 18.83
CA ASP A 434 -32.28 3.95 17.48
C ASP A 434 -31.23 4.59 16.57
N VAL A 435 -30.30 3.78 16.09
CA VAL A 435 -29.18 4.23 15.23
C VAL A 435 -29.64 4.65 13.83
N THR A 436 -30.89 4.41 13.46
CA THR A 436 -31.45 4.89 12.19
C THR A 436 -32.26 6.19 12.34
N SER A 437 -32.47 6.69 13.56
CA SER A 437 -33.19 7.96 13.80
C SER A 437 -32.21 9.07 14.22
N PRO A 438 -32.05 10.14 13.41
CA PRO A 438 -31.24 11.29 13.78
C PRO A 438 -31.66 11.94 15.10
N GLU A 439 -32.95 11.97 15.41
CA GLU A 439 -33.49 12.52 16.66
C GLU A 439 -33.06 11.67 17.86
N SER A 440 -33.14 10.34 17.72
CA SER A 440 -32.72 9.41 18.76
C SER A 440 -31.21 9.48 19.01
N ILE A 441 -30.41 9.57 17.95
CA ILE A 441 -28.96 9.80 18.03
C ILE A 441 -28.67 11.14 18.72
N GLY A 442 -29.38 12.21 18.33
CA GLY A 442 -29.22 13.55 18.91
C GLY A 442 -29.57 13.60 20.41
N ALA A 443 -30.61 12.87 20.83
CA ALA A 443 -30.96 12.73 22.25
C ALA A 443 -29.85 11.98 23.03
N ALA A 444 -29.29 10.92 22.44
CA ALA A 444 -28.16 10.21 23.05
C ALA A 444 -26.90 11.09 23.15
N VAL A 445 -26.56 11.83 22.09
CA VAL A 445 -25.45 12.79 22.09
C VAL A 445 -25.66 13.87 23.16
N SER A 446 -26.87 14.43 23.27
CA SER A 446 -27.19 15.45 24.28
C SER A 446 -27.03 14.92 25.70
N LYS A 447 -27.50 13.70 25.96
CA LYS A 447 -27.32 13.03 27.25
C LYS A 447 -25.84 12.84 27.59
N ILE A 448 -25.05 12.31 26.65
CA ILE A 448 -23.60 12.07 26.85
C ILE A 448 -22.84 13.40 27.00
N THR A 449 -23.25 14.44 26.26
CA THR A 449 -22.71 15.80 26.40
C THR A 449 -22.94 16.33 27.82
N SER A 450 -24.12 16.12 28.39
CA SER A 450 -24.43 16.55 29.76
C SER A 450 -23.71 15.74 30.84
N ASP A 451 -23.42 14.47 30.57
CA ASP A 451 -22.83 13.53 31.56
C ASP A 451 -21.30 13.61 31.57
N THR A 452 -20.65 13.58 30.41
CA THR A 452 -19.17 13.59 30.29
C THR A 452 -18.63 14.74 29.45
N GLY A 453 -19.36 15.19 28.43
CA GLY A 453 -18.94 16.31 27.56
C GLY A 453 -17.89 15.96 26.50
N TYR A 454 -17.45 14.70 26.42
CA TYR A 454 -16.51 14.22 25.41
C TYR A 454 -16.60 12.70 25.24
N VAL A 455 -16.11 12.17 24.11
CA VAL A 455 -16.02 10.73 23.81
C VAL A 455 -14.66 10.47 23.18
N ASP A 456 -13.84 9.59 23.78
CA ASP A 456 -12.53 9.25 23.20
C ASP A 456 -12.67 8.20 22.07
N VAL A 457 -13.60 7.25 22.21
CA VAL A 457 -13.78 6.16 21.26
C VAL A 457 -15.25 5.93 20.94
N LEU A 458 -15.58 5.92 19.65
CA LEU A 458 -16.88 5.52 19.13
C LEU A 458 -16.75 4.20 18.38
N ILE A 459 -17.54 3.20 18.76
CA ILE A 459 -17.58 1.89 18.10
C ILE A 459 -18.94 1.71 17.43
N ASN A 460 -18.95 1.78 16.10
CA ASN A 460 -20.11 1.48 15.27
C ASN A 460 -20.23 -0.04 15.10
N ASN A 461 -20.98 -0.69 16.00
CA ASN A 461 -21.12 -2.15 16.03
C ASN A 461 -22.56 -2.64 15.76
N ALA A 462 -23.57 -1.76 15.78
CA ALA A 462 -24.93 -2.16 15.46
C ALA A 462 -25.02 -2.86 14.08
N GLY A 463 -25.78 -3.95 14.01
CA GLY A 463 -25.99 -4.64 12.75
C GLY A 463 -27.09 -5.70 12.77
N VAL A 464 -27.56 -6.07 11.57
CA VAL A 464 -28.60 -7.09 11.32
C VAL A 464 -28.25 -7.92 10.07
N ILE A 465 -28.79 -9.14 9.98
CA ILE A 465 -28.54 -10.06 8.82
C ILE A 465 -29.34 -9.63 7.58
N GLY A 466 -30.59 -9.23 7.77
CA GLY A 466 -31.51 -8.98 6.66
C GLY A 466 -32.17 -10.25 6.14
N PRO A 467 -32.49 -10.32 4.83
CA PRO A 467 -33.08 -11.49 4.18
C PRO A 467 -32.28 -12.77 4.38
N ALA A 468 -32.93 -13.84 4.83
CA ALA A 468 -32.27 -15.12 5.12
C ALA A 468 -32.20 -16.01 3.86
N ASN A 469 -31.49 -15.53 2.83
CA ASN A 469 -31.38 -16.20 1.54
C ASN A 469 -30.00 -16.79 1.22
N GLY A 470 -28.98 -16.56 2.05
CA GLY A 470 -27.60 -17.01 1.77
C GLY A 470 -27.49 -18.50 1.39
N ALA A 471 -28.08 -19.39 2.19
CA ALA A 471 -28.06 -20.83 1.92
C ALA A 471 -28.94 -21.23 0.72
N ASP A 472 -30.10 -20.59 0.56
CA ASP A 472 -31.08 -20.93 -0.48
C ASP A 472 -30.54 -20.60 -1.89
N LEU A 473 -29.72 -19.56 -2.01
CA LEU A 473 -29.05 -19.19 -3.27
C LEU A 473 -28.18 -20.32 -3.84
N TYR A 474 -27.51 -21.09 -2.97
CA TYR A 474 -26.61 -22.18 -3.38
C TYR A 474 -27.30 -23.56 -3.42
N LYS A 475 -28.53 -23.67 -2.91
CA LYS A 475 -29.35 -24.87 -3.00
C LYS A 475 -30.32 -24.86 -4.19
N ALA A 476 -30.43 -23.73 -4.89
CA ALA A 476 -31.32 -23.58 -6.03
C ALA A 476 -30.89 -24.51 -7.18
N GLU A 477 -31.80 -25.38 -7.63
CA GLU A 477 -31.57 -26.30 -8.77
C GLU A 477 -32.13 -25.73 -10.08
N THR A 478 -33.12 -24.85 -10.01
CA THR A 478 -33.70 -24.17 -11.17
C THR A 478 -33.60 -22.64 -11.08
N ILE A 479 -33.73 -21.96 -12.23
CA ILE A 479 -33.76 -20.49 -12.28
C ILE A 479 -34.91 -19.90 -11.46
N LYS A 480 -36.02 -20.64 -11.32
CA LYS A 480 -37.19 -20.22 -10.53
C LYS A 480 -36.92 -20.34 -9.03
N ASP A 481 -36.18 -21.37 -8.61
CA ASP A 481 -35.73 -21.50 -7.22
C ASP A 481 -34.75 -20.37 -6.88
N LEU A 482 -33.83 -20.06 -7.79
CA LEU A 482 -32.89 -18.96 -7.63
C LEU A 482 -33.62 -17.62 -7.53
N GLN A 483 -34.59 -17.36 -8.42
CA GLN A 483 -35.44 -16.17 -8.37
C GLN A 483 -36.18 -16.06 -7.03
N THR A 484 -36.77 -17.17 -6.57
CA THR A 484 -37.50 -17.22 -5.29
C THR A 484 -36.57 -16.92 -4.11
N ALA A 485 -35.35 -17.49 -4.10
CA ALA A 485 -34.34 -17.22 -3.08
C ALA A 485 -33.88 -15.76 -3.10
N MET A 486 -33.66 -15.16 -4.28
CA MET A 486 -33.23 -13.76 -4.42
C MET A 486 -34.31 -12.77 -3.94
N LEU A 487 -35.59 -13.08 -4.16
CA LEU A 487 -36.74 -12.24 -3.79
C LEU A 487 -37.27 -12.48 -2.37
N LYS A 488 -36.74 -13.47 -1.65
CA LYS A 488 -37.12 -13.80 -0.28
C LYS A 488 -36.87 -12.62 0.67
N ASP A 489 -37.84 -12.36 1.57
CA ASP A 489 -37.80 -11.32 2.61
C ASP A 489 -37.38 -9.92 2.10
N TRP A 490 -37.84 -9.53 0.91
CA TRP A 490 -37.38 -8.31 0.22
C TRP A 490 -37.51 -7.03 1.06
N ASP A 491 -38.54 -6.93 1.89
CA ASP A 491 -38.82 -5.82 2.81
C ASP A 491 -37.67 -5.57 3.82
N ARG A 492 -36.83 -6.56 4.07
CA ARG A 492 -35.72 -6.46 5.04
C ARG A 492 -34.47 -5.81 4.45
N TRP A 493 -34.39 -5.57 3.14
CA TRP A 493 -33.23 -4.93 2.50
C TRP A 493 -32.99 -3.51 3.02
N GLU A 494 -34.04 -2.69 3.04
CA GLU A 494 -33.94 -1.28 3.41
C GLU A 494 -33.42 -1.13 4.84
N SER A 495 -34.05 -1.84 5.80
CA SER A 495 -33.61 -1.81 7.20
C SER A 495 -32.19 -2.35 7.39
N THR A 496 -31.77 -3.32 6.59
CA THR A 496 -30.40 -3.86 6.63
C THR A 496 -29.38 -2.83 6.17
N MET A 497 -29.63 -2.14 5.05
CA MET A 497 -28.77 -1.07 4.56
C MET A 497 -28.78 0.13 5.50
N ALA A 498 -29.93 0.49 6.04
CA ALA A 498 -30.06 1.60 6.99
C ALA A 498 -29.24 1.36 8.27
N ILE A 499 -29.36 0.17 8.88
CA ILE A 499 -28.67 -0.16 10.13
C ILE A 499 -27.19 -0.45 9.88
N ASN A 500 -26.82 -1.26 8.89
CA ASN A 500 -25.43 -1.70 8.71
C ASN A 500 -24.57 -0.66 8.00
N THR A 501 -25.16 0.27 7.23
CA THR A 501 -24.43 1.22 6.36
C THR A 501 -24.73 2.67 6.74
N SER A 502 -25.98 3.13 6.55
CA SER A 502 -26.32 4.55 6.70
C SER A 502 -26.13 5.05 8.14
N SER A 503 -26.44 4.20 9.14
CA SER A 503 -26.27 4.54 10.55
C SER A 503 -24.81 4.87 10.92
N ILE A 504 -23.83 4.28 10.25
CA ILE A 504 -22.40 4.54 10.50
C ILE A 504 -22.10 6.01 10.27
N VAL A 505 -22.64 6.59 9.18
CA VAL A 505 -22.44 8.01 8.86
C VAL A 505 -23.21 8.88 9.84
N GLY A 506 -24.48 8.55 10.09
CA GLY A 506 -25.34 9.33 11.00
C GLY A 506 -24.79 9.40 12.42
N VAL A 507 -24.39 8.26 12.99
CA VAL A 507 -23.80 8.18 14.33
C VAL A 507 -22.42 8.85 14.33
N SER A 508 -21.52 8.52 13.40
CA SER A 508 -20.17 9.09 13.40
C SER A 508 -20.20 10.61 13.27
N GLY A 509 -21.05 11.15 12.38
CA GLY A 509 -21.22 12.58 12.18
C GLY A 509 -21.77 13.29 13.43
N ALA A 510 -22.78 12.73 14.08
CA ALA A 510 -23.40 13.33 15.27
C ALA A 510 -22.43 13.40 16.47
N PHE A 511 -21.47 12.47 16.56
CA PHE A 511 -20.50 12.41 17.65
C PHE A 511 -19.20 13.21 17.41
N LEU A 512 -18.99 13.81 16.23
CA LEU A 512 -17.77 14.57 15.92
C LEU A 512 -17.42 15.66 16.95
N PRO A 513 -18.37 16.48 17.46
CA PRO A 513 -18.04 17.49 18.48
C PRO A 513 -17.51 16.88 19.78
N LEU A 514 -18.05 15.74 20.21
CA LEU A 514 -17.60 15.03 21.41
C LEU A 514 -16.23 14.38 21.21
N LEU A 515 -15.94 13.89 20.00
CA LEU A 515 -14.63 13.35 19.62
C LEU A 515 -13.57 14.46 19.59
N GLU A 516 -13.90 15.63 19.04
CA GLU A 516 -13.00 16.79 19.11
C GLU A 516 -12.75 17.23 20.55
N ALA A 517 -13.80 17.29 21.40
CA ALA A 517 -13.65 17.62 22.81
C ALA A 517 -12.69 16.67 23.56
N ALA A 518 -12.68 15.37 23.21
CA ALA A 518 -11.73 14.42 23.76
C ALA A 518 -10.28 14.70 23.33
N ASN A 519 -10.06 15.15 22.09
CA ASN A 519 -8.76 15.60 21.64
C ASN A 519 -8.30 16.86 22.40
N VAL A 520 -9.20 17.84 22.58
CA VAL A 520 -8.89 19.08 23.31
C VAL A 520 -8.44 18.80 24.74
N ARG A 521 -9.16 17.93 25.47
CA ARG A 521 -8.79 17.61 26.86
C ARG A 521 -7.40 16.95 26.96
N ARG A 522 -6.96 16.27 25.90
CA ARG A 522 -5.63 15.62 25.78
C ARG A 522 -4.54 16.58 25.27
N GLY A 523 -4.87 17.87 25.12
CA GLY A 523 -3.95 18.91 24.69
C GLY A 523 -3.77 19.03 23.18
N TRP A 524 -4.52 18.28 22.37
CA TRP A 524 -4.42 18.36 20.92
C TRP A 524 -5.05 19.65 20.39
N GLN A 525 -4.40 20.25 19.39
CA GLN A 525 -4.91 21.40 18.65
C GLN A 525 -6.30 21.10 18.05
N THR A 526 -7.22 22.08 18.14
CA THR A 526 -8.57 22.01 17.56
C THR A 526 -8.60 22.30 16.07
N GLY A 527 -9.70 21.90 15.44
CA GLY A 527 -10.02 22.21 14.06
C GLY A 527 -9.18 21.45 13.04
N LYS A 528 -9.36 21.88 11.79
CA LYS A 528 -8.71 21.31 10.63
C LYS A 528 -7.23 21.73 10.58
N VAL A 529 -6.34 20.75 10.51
CA VAL A 529 -4.90 20.95 10.30
C VAL A 529 -4.54 20.37 8.94
N SER A 530 -4.23 21.26 7.98
CA SER A 530 -3.90 20.91 6.60
C SER A 530 -2.53 21.45 6.23
N GLY A 531 -1.72 20.67 5.52
CA GLY A 531 -0.44 21.12 4.97
C GLY A 531 0.69 20.11 5.13
N TYR A 532 1.62 20.11 4.17
CA TYR A 532 2.87 19.35 4.23
C TYR A 532 3.75 19.89 5.36
N GLU A 533 4.27 19.04 6.23
CA GLU A 533 5.12 19.38 7.40
C GLU A 533 4.44 20.10 8.58
N ILE A 534 3.11 20.26 8.58
CA ILE A 534 2.39 20.83 9.73
C ILE A 534 1.87 19.68 10.61
N ALA A 535 2.61 19.37 11.67
CA ALA A 535 2.13 18.44 12.70
C ALA A 535 1.02 19.09 13.54
N ARG A 536 -0.05 18.34 13.82
CA ARG A 536 -1.02 18.71 14.85
C ARG A 536 -0.28 18.81 16.18
N ARG A 537 -0.31 19.98 16.82
CA ARG A 537 0.41 20.19 18.07
C ARG A 537 -0.35 19.57 19.24
N GLN A 538 0.40 19.06 20.22
CA GLN A 538 -0.12 18.59 21.51
C GLN A 538 0.56 19.35 22.65
N ASP A 539 -0.23 19.92 23.54
CA ASP A 539 0.23 20.40 24.85
C ASP A 539 0.20 19.24 25.85
N THR A 540 1.33 18.57 26.04
CA THR A 540 1.44 17.40 26.92
C THR A 540 1.26 17.74 28.41
N SER A 541 1.28 19.03 28.81
CA SER A 541 0.96 19.43 30.18
C SER A 541 -0.52 19.22 30.54
N ALA A 542 -1.39 19.06 29.53
CA ALA A 542 -2.79 18.69 29.74
C ALA A 542 -2.95 17.24 30.22
N LEU A 543 -2.01 16.34 29.88
CA LEU A 543 -2.11 14.91 30.21
C LEU A 543 -2.10 14.66 31.72
N SER A 544 -1.27 15.40 32.48
CA SER A 544 -1.21 15.25 33.94
C SER A 544 -2.52 15.70 34.61
N LYS A 545 -3.25 16.65 34.02
CA LYS A 545 -4.54 17.14 34.56
C LYS A 545 -5.64 16.08 34.48
N ILE A 546 -5.55 15.19 33.50
CA ILE A 546 -6.51 14.09 33.29
C ILE A 546 -5.99 12.74 33.80
N GLY A 547 -4.82 12.71 34.47
CA GLY A 547 -4.21 11.49 34.97
C GLY A 547 -3.76 10.50 33.88
N ALA A 548 -3.51 11.00 32.66
CA ALA A 548 -2.97 10.22 31.55
C ALA A 548 -1.45 10.10 31.68
N ASP A 549 -0.89 9.05 31.06
CA ASP A 549 0.56 8.85 31.05
C ASP A 549 1.24 9.97 30.23
N PRO A 550 2.47 10.38 30.57
CA PRO A 550 3.18 11.44 29.84
C PRO A 550 3.45 11.13 28.36
N ASP A 551 3.40 9.86 27.98
CA ASP A 551 3.58 9.34 26.62
C ASP A 551 2.25 9.07 25.89
N ASP A 552 1.11 9.49 26.44
CA ASP A 552 -0.21 9.26 25.86
C ASP A 552 -0.49 10.20 24.67
N ASP A 553 -0.27 9.67 23.47
CA ASP A 553 -0.49 10.33 22.19
C ASP A 553 -1.80 9.91 21.50
N ARG A 554 -2.73 9.31 22.23
CA ARG A 554 -3.99 8.84 21.65
C ARG A 554 -4.83 10.02 21.14
N LEU A 555 -5.23 9.92 19.88
CA LEU A 555 -6.29 10.72 19.26
C LEU A 555 -7.64 9.99 19.36
N ALA A 556 -8.72 10.77 19.34
CA ALA A 556 -10.08 10.29 19.25
C ALA A 556 -10.26 9.32 18.07
N HIS A 557 -11.08 8.29 18.26
CA HIS A 557 -11.06 7.12 17.39
C HIS A 557 -12.47 6.60 17.10
N ILE A 558 -12.76 6.37 15.83
CA ILE A 558 -13.95 5.65 15.35
C ILE A 558 -13.53 4.25 14.90
N ILE A 559 -14.22 3.23 15.42
CA ILE A 559 -14.06 1.84 14.99
C ILE A 559 -15.36 1.38 14.36
N THR A 560 -15.32 0.97 13.09
CA THR A 560 -16.47 0.40 12.40
C THR A 560 -16.38 -1.12 12.37
N VAL A 561 -17.37 -1.81 12.95
CA VAL A 561 -17.46 -3.28 12.92
C VAL A 561 -18.25 -3.71 11.69
N ALA A 562 -17.52 -4.11 10.65
CA ALA A 562 -18.09 -4.66 9.44
C ALA A 562 -18.25 -6.20 9.58
N SER A 563 -17.71 -6.99 8.66
CA SER A 563 -17.66 -8.46 8.69
C SER A 563 -16.72 -8.96 7.61
N ILE A 564 -16.22 -10.19 7.70
CA ILE A 564 -15.59 -10.83 6.53
C ILE A 564 -16.50 -10.89 5.30
N ALA A 565 -17.82 -10.82 5.48
CA ALA A 565 -18.78 -10.70 4.38
C ALA A 565 -18.51 -9.51 3.45
N SER A 566 -17.76 -8.49 3.91
CA SER A 566 -17.28 -7.38 3.08
C SER A 566 -16.32 -7.81 1.96
N PHE A 567 -15.65 -8.95 2.14
CA PHE A 567 -14.61 -9.46 1.25
C PHE A 567 -15.04 -10.75 0.54
N MET A 568 -16.03 -11.46 1.06
CA MET A 568 -16.47 -12.74 0.51
C MET A 568 -17.38 -12.54 -0.71
N ARG A 569 -17.02 -13.19 -1.82
CA ARG A 569 -17.92 -13.40 -2.97
C ARG A 569 -18.92 -14.53 -2.70
N HIS A 570 -18.57 -15.46 -1.81
CA HIS A 570 -19.50 -16.48 -1.33
C HIS A 570 -20.46 -15.90 -0.26
N CYS A 571 -21.76 -15.97 -0.51
CA CYS A 571 -22.80 -15.35 0.31
C CYS A 571 -23.25 -16.25 1.47
N THR A 572 -22.59 -16.15 2.62
CA THR A 572 -22.91 -17.02 3.77
C THR A 572 -24.17 -16.61 4.54
N ALA A 573 -24.42 -15.31 4.69
CA ALA A 573 -25.53 -14.79 5.50
C ALA A 573 -26.72 -14.30 4.65
N GLY A 574 -26.43 -13.74 3.48
CA GLY A 574 -27.43 -13.21 2.53
C GLY A 574 -26.86 -12.04 1.73
N LEU A 575 -27.48 -11.75 0.59
CA LEU A 575 -26.99 -10.70 -0.33
C LEU A 575 -26.95 -9.32 0.32
N ALA A 576 -28.02 -8.94 1.02
CA ALA A 576 -28.09 -7.64 1.72
C ALA A 576 -27.03 -7.52 2.82
N TYR A 577 -26.72 -8.62 3.51
CA TYR A 577 -25.68 -8.63 4.53
C TYR A 577 -24.30 -8.38 3.94
N ASN A 578 -23.92 -9.13 2.89
CA ASN A 578 -22.63 -8.95 2.22
C ASN A 578 -22.51 -7.53 1.65
N ALA A 579 -23.52 -7.05 0.92
CA ALA A 579 -23.52 -5.72 0.32
C ALA A 579 -23.40 -4.62 1.39
N SER A 580 -24.20 -4.72 2.46
CA SER A 580 -24.19 -3.71 3.53
C SER A 580 -22.88 -3.72 4.33
N LYS A 581 -22.30 -4.90 4.62
CA LYS A 581 -21.00 -4.98 5.30
C LYS A 581 -19.85 -4.52 4.41
N ALA A 582 -19.90 -4.75 3.09
CA ALA A 582 -18.96 -4.14 2.15
C ALA A 582 -19.04 -2.61 2.17
N GLY A 583 -20.27 -2.06 2.18
CA GLY A 583 -20.52 -0.63 2.36
C GLY A 583 -19.97 -0.09 3.69
N ALA A 584 -20.20 -0.79 4.80
CA ALA A 584 -19.67 -0.43 6.12
C ALA A 584 -18.14 -0.34 6.13
N ALA A 585 -17.46 -1.34 5.57
CA ALA A 585 -16.00 -1.36 5.47
C ALA A 585 -15.48 -0.22 4.58
N HIS A 586 -16.15 0.06 3.46
CA HIS A 586 -15.79 1.16 2.57
C HIS A 586 -15.96 2.53 3.26
N LEU A 587 -17.09 2.76 3.94
CA LEU A 587 -17.33 3.99 4.70
C LEU A 587 -16.26 4.21 5.78
N GLY A 588 -15.88 3.17 6.53
CA GLY A 588 -14.81 3.24 7.51
C GLY A 588 -13.47 3.68 6.90
N LYS A 589 -13.13 3.17 5.71
CA LYS A 589 -11.94 3.61 4.94
C LYS A 589 -12.06 5.06 4.49
N MET A 590 -13.19 5.47 3.93
CA MET A 590 -13.41 6.87 3.52
C MET A 590 -13.24 7.83 4.70
N MET A 591 -13.83 7.51 5.86
CA MET A 591 -13.72 8.29 7.08
C MET A 591 -12.27 8.42 7.57
N SER A 592 -11.43 7.41 7.36
CA SER A 592 -10.00 7.48 7.75
C SER A 592 -9.22 8.55 6.98
N THR A 593 -9.62 8.82 5.74
CA THR A 593 -9.07 9.90 4.92
C THR A 593 -9.73 11.23 5.28
N LEU A 594 -11.05 11.26 5.38
CA LEU A 594 -11.83 12.48 5.63
C LEU A 594 -11.49 13.12 6.99
N PHE A 595 -11.34 12.28 8.01
CA PHE A 595 -11.17 12.74 9.40
C PHE A 595 -9.71 12.90 9.84
N ALA A 596 -8.74 12.47 9.02
CA ALA A 596 -7.32 12.61 9.34
C ALA A 596 -6.92 14.07 9.63
N GLU A 597 -7.35 15.01 8.78
CA GLU A 597 -7.08 16.45 8.96
C GLU A 597 -7.81 17.05 10.17
N TRP A 598 -8.73 16.33 10.80
CA TRP A 598 -9.46 16.72 12.00
C TRP A 598 -8.91 16.05 13.28
N GLY A 599 -7.88 15.20 13.14
CA GLY A 599 -7.29 14.50 14.28
C GLY A 599 -8.19 13.39 14.82
N ILE A 600 -9.07 12.83 14.01
CA ILE A 600 -9.90 11.70 14.39
C ILE A 600 -9.49 10.51 13.53
N ARG A 601 -9.16 9.39 14.17
CA ARG A 601 -8.77 8.15 13.50
C ARG A 601 -10.01 7.35 13.15
N SER A 602 -9.97 6.61 12.05
CA SER A 602 -11.02 5.66 11.68
C SER A 602 -10.40 4.34 11.25
N ASN A 603 -10.80 3.24 11.89
CA ASN A 603 -10.36 1.89 11.56
C ASN A 603 -11.57 0.94 11.44
N VAL A 604 -11.37 -0.17 10.74
CA VAL A 604 -12.42 -1.16 10.48
C VAL A 604 -12.01 -2.51 11.06
N VAL A 605 -12.95 -3.20 11.70
CA VAL A 605 -12.80 -4.59 12.12
C VAL A 605 -13.79 -5.45 11.35
N CYS A 606 -13.28 -6.50 10.71
CA CYS A 606 -14.05 -7.43 9.90
C CYS A 606 -14.01 -8.83 10.55
N PRO A 607 -14.90 -9.10 11.52
CA PRO A 607 -14.94 -10.38 12.19
C PRO A 607 -15.52 -11.48 11.30
N GLY A 608 -14.99 -12.68 11.47
CA GLY A 608 -15.51 -13.93 10.92
C GLY A 608 -16.68 -14.50 11.72
N PRO A 609 -16.82 -15.84 11.80
CA PRO A 609 -17.82 -16.45 12.64
C PRO A 609 -17.47 -16.25 14.12
N TYR A 610 -18.30 -15.49 14.85
CA TYR A 610 -18.22 -15.29 16.30
C TYR A 610 -19.55 -15.63 16.97
N PRO A 611 -19.54 -16.09 18.23
CA PRO A 611 -20.76 -16.26 19.03
C PRO A 611 -21.51 -14.94 19.24
N SER A 612 -22.80 -14.92 18.91
CA SER A 612 -23.71 -13.80 19.06
C SER A 612 -25.17 -14.28 19.00
N GLU A 613 -26.14 -13.41 19.31
CA GLU A 613 -27.56 -13.70 19.04
C GLU A 613 -27.79 -14.08 17.56
N MET A 614 -27.08 -13.41 16.63
CA MET A 614 -27.19 -13.65 15.18
C MET A 614 -26.62 -15.01 14.73
N THR A 615 -25.77 -15.62 15.55
CA THR A 615 -25.11 -16.91 15.26
C THR A 615 -25.50 -18.01 16.25
N ALA A 616 -26.53 -17.76 17.06
CA ALA A 616 -27.05 -18.72 18.02
C ALA A 616 -27.49 -20.01 17.31
N GLY A 617 -26.98 -21.15 17.76
CA GLY A 617 -27.21 -22.46 17.12
C GLY A 617 -26.25 -22.83 15.99
N GLY A 618 -25.28 -21.96 15.67
CA GLY A 618 -24.28 -22.21 14.64
C GLY A 618 -23.25 -23.31 14.97
N LYS A 619 -22.54 -23.77 13.94
CA LYS A 619 -21.45 -24.76 14.04
C LYS A 619 -20.39 -24.28 15.04
N LYS A 620 -20.05 -25.13 16.01
CA LYS A 620 -19.00 -24.85 17.02
C LYS A 620 -17.62 -25.36 16.61
N VAL A 621 -17.58 -26.24 15.61
CA VAL A 621 -16.38 -26.84 15.04
C VAL A 621 -16.46 -26.67 13.53
N PHE A 622 -15.36 -26.24 12.94
CA PHE A 622 -15.22 -26.04 11.50
C PHE A 622 -14.13 -26.97 10.96
N GLY A 623 -14.31 -27.47 9.74
CA GLY A 623 -13.24 -28.14 9.02
C GLY A 623 -12.13 -27.16 8.63
N PRO A 624 -10.91 -27.63 8.36
CA PRO A 624 -9.81 -26.77 7.89
C PRO A 624 -10.11 -26.12 6.53
N ASP A 625 -11.02 -26.71 5.76
CA ASP A 625 -11.61 -26.22 4.51
C ASP A 625 -12.72 -25.18 4.71
N GLU A 626 -13.06 -24.84 5.97
CA GLU A 626 -14.03 -23.80 6.29
C GLU A 626 -13.41 -22.69 7.15
N VAL A 627 -12.67 -23.07 8.18
CA VAL A 627 -11.88 -22.17 9.02
C VAL A 627 -10.62 -22.94 9.38
N PRO A 628 -9.45 -22.60 8.83
CA PRO A 628 -8.19 -23.30 9.12
C PRO A 628 -7.90 -23.46 10.63
N GLN A 629 -8.29 -22.47 11.43
CA GLN A 629 -8.17 -22.52 12.89
C GLN A 629 -9.10 -23.55 13.59
N GLY A 630 -10.06 -24.14 12.86
CA GLY A 630 -10.96 -25.21 13.32
C GLY A 630 -12.09 -24.79 14.26
N ARG A 631 -12.16 -23.51 14.65
CA ARG A 631 -13.15 -22.96 15.60
C ARG A 631 -13.64 -21.58 15.19
N PRO A 632 -14.83 -21.15 15.64
CA PRO A 632 -15.20 -19.74 15.57
C PRO A 632 -14.23 -18.88 16.41
N GLY A 633 -14.20 -17.58 16.11
CA GLY A 633 -13.55 -16.59 16.96
C GLY A 633 -14.18 -16.55 18.35
N GLY A 634 -13.36 -16.31 19.37
CA GLY A 634 -13.75 -16.25 20.77
C GLY A 634 -13.65 -14.83 21.33
N GLY A 635 -14.12 -14.65 22.58
CA GLY A 635 -14.05 -13.36 23.27
C GLY A 635 -12.63 -12.78 23.29
N ASN A 636 -11.61 -13.60 23.54
CA ASN A 636 -10.21 -13.17 23.58
C ASN A 636 -9.72 -12.61 22.23
N ASP A 637 -10.17 -13.18 21.11
CA ASP A 637 -9.70 -12.79 19.78
C ASP A 637 -10.18 -11.37 19.41
N ILE A 638 -11.46 -11.07 19.64
CA ILE A 638 -12.03 -9.74 19.35
C ILE A 638 -11.63 -8.70 20.39
N THR A 639 -11.58 -9.08 21.67
CA THR A 639 -11.28 -8.13 22.75
C THR A 639 -9.81 -7.75 22.79
N GLY A 640 -8.90 -8.68 22.48
CA GLY A 640 -7.48 -8.36 22.30
C GLY A 640 -7.26 -7.35 21.18
N LEU A 641 -7.94 -7.53 20.04
CA LEU A 641 -7.91 -6.58 18.93
C LEU A 641 -8.51 -5.21 19.31
N ALA A 642 -9.64 -5.20 20.03
CA ALA A 642 -10.25 -3.95 20.48
C ALA A 642 -9.34 -3.17 21.45
N LEU A 643 -8.71 -3.87 22.41
CA LEU A 643 -7.74 -3.27 23.33
C LEU A 643 -6.50 -2.75 22.61
N PHE A 644 -6.02 -3.45 21.57
CA PHE A 644 -4.94 -2.96 20.71
C PHE A 644 -5.33 -1.63 20.05
N LEU A 645 -6.47 -1.60 19.35
CA LEU A 645 -6.93 -0.44 18.57
C LEU A 645 -7.23 0.80 19.43
N VAL A 646 -7.74 0.58 20.65
CA VAL A 646 -8.11 1.63 21.60
C VAL A 646 -6.94 2.08 22.49
N GLY A 647 -6.02 1.15 22.78
CA GLY A 647 -4.85 1.41 23.61
C GLY A 647 -3.78 2.25 22.92
N LYS A 648 -2.69 2.53 23.66
CA LYS A 648 -1.52 3.23 23.12
C LYS A 648 -0.84 2.46 21.99
N ALA A 649 -0.87 1.13 22.04
CA ALA A 649 -0.29 0.29 20.98
C ALA A 649 -0.90 0.55 19.59
N GLY A 650 -2.18 0.92 19.54
CA GLY A 650 -2.89 1.22 18.31
C GLY A 650 -2.93 2.71 17.97
N SER A 651 -2.30 3.62 18.73
CA SER A 651 -2.45 5.08 18.54
C SER A 651 -1.98 5.55 17.16
N TYR A 652 -0.98 4.87 16.59
CA TYR A 652 -0.44 5.15 15.25
C TYR A 652 -1.22 4.49 14.09
N VAL A 653 -2.31 3.78 14.39
CA VAL A 653 -3.10 3.06 13.37
C VAL A 653 -4.27 3.92 12.89
N ASN A 654 -4.34 4.18 11.59
CA ASN A 654 -5.47 4.84 10.91
C ASN A 654 -5.72 4.22 9.53
N GLY A 655 -6.97 4.00 9.16
CA GLY A 655 -7.36 3.43 7.88
C GLY A 655 -7.13 1.91 7.75
N SER A 656 -6.81 1.22 8.85
CA SER A 656 -6.63 -0.23 8.82
C SER A 656 -7.97 -0.96 8.71
N VAL A 657 -7.97 -2.07 7.96
CA VAL A 657 -9.08 -3.03 7.94
C VAL A 657 -8.57 -4.36 8.49
N GLN A 658 -8.95 -4.67 9.72
CA GLN A 658 -8.44 -5.82 10.47
C GLN A 658 -9.36 -7.01 10.30
N LEU A 659 -8.86 -8.07 9.66
CA LEU A 659 -9.53 -9.35 9.54
C LEU A 659 -9.29 -10.17 10.82
N THR A 660 -10.35 -10.76 11.36
CA THR A 660 -10.24 -11.70 12.49
C THR A 660 -11.20 -12.86 12.26
N ASP A 661 -10.77 -13.86 11.52
CA ASP A 661 -11.66 -14.88 10.95
C ASP A 661 -11.09 -16.31 10.95
N GLY A 662 -9.93 -16.50 11.58
CA GLY A 662 -9.25 -17.79 11.63
C GLY A 662 -8.75 -18.29 10.27
N GLY A 663 -8.59 -17.41 9.28
CA GLY A 663 -8.12 -17.73 7.92
C GLY A 663 -9.24 -18.08 6.93
N ARG A 664 -10.50 -17.90 7.31
CA ARG A 664 -11.67 -18.27 6.48
C ARG A 664 -11.69 -17.61 5.10
N ILE A 665 -11.32 -16.34 5.00
CA ILE A 665 -11.23 -15.60 3.74
C ILE A 665 -10.22 -16.24 2.78
N GLY A 666 -9.17 -16.88 3.29
CA GLY A 666 -8.20 -17.60 2.48
C GLY A 666 -8.73 -18.91 1.86
N VAL A 667 -9.90 -19.39 2.32
CA VAL A 667 -10.49 -20.65 1.87
C VAL A 667 -11.71 -20.45 1.00
N PHE A 668 -12.57 -19.47 1.34
CA PHE A 668 -13.74 -19.15 0.52
C PHE A 668 -13.40 -18.18 -0.61
N PRO A 669 -14.12 -18.22 -1.75
CA PRO A 669 -14.03 -17.20 -2.78
C PRO A 669 -14.20 -15.80 -2.21
N SER A 670 -13.13 -15.03 -2.20
CA SER A 670 -13.04 -13.69 -1.59
C SER A 670 -12.18 -12.75 -2.43
N VAL A 671 -12.13 -11.47 -2.08
CA VAL A 671 -11.25 -10.43 -2.64
C VAL A 671 -10.55 -9.70 -1.48
N TYR A 672 -9.30 -9.27 -1.69
CA TYR A 672 -8.50 -8.54 -0.69
C TYR A 672 -8.48 -7.04 -0.97
#